data_AF-A0A1G1H4B7-F1
#
_entry.id   AF-A0A1G1H4B7-F1
#
_cell.length_a   1.000
_cell.length_b   1.000
_cell.length_c   1.000
_cell.angle_alpha   90.00
_cell.angle_beta   90.00
_cell.angle_gamma   90.00
#
_symmetry.space_group_name_H-M   'P 1'
#
loop_
_entity.id
_entity.type
_entity.pdbx_description
1 polymer ?
#
loop_
_entity_poly.entity_id
_entity_poly.type
_entity_poly.pdbx_seq_one_letter_code
_entity_poly.pdbx_strand_id
1 'polypeptide(L)'
;MIRRYIQDRTVIEDTESTVDLMARGWRLFNYPERLAYSATPGDFGSLIIQRGRWANGGLLILPKLLRYLKQVSKTPASAAQSFYQLHYLTSLALSPICVLLLLTVPFSSKLMTVWFSMTAIPYFLLYTRDLSILRYRGVIDFLRVYALNLLLLPVHLGGALKSVQQLVTGEKIPFRRTPKVLGRTSAPALYVALEYGLLLLCCVTGLFYASQGRWISAAFALVNGALFGYAISSFIGFAESLEDLLPAWNSLRPQRLVPSVEAIGQRIVGSTSYVWRVQTMLRNLRAQGSLYLTLSSCCAVLEVFAPAALFGSADRALSPIQVENRKPGTTEWVLTRPALHHEIEGYASLTSVNRGDRVKLFVNTAADSYTLHIYRMGWYQGTGAREIAGPIRRKGQVQPLPIMDPNTGLIECRWENPFTLAIPLNRSDATDWASGIYLAKLTAEPTGEESYIIFVVRDDARPSTYLIQSSVTTFQAYNNWGGKSLYAFNSAGGQAANVSFNRPYAISPLPLASRGVGAGDFLTSNSFPIGYQASASGWEYNMVRWLEREGYDVTYATNVDVHANQGLLTSHHAFLSVGHDEYWSWEMRRQVEQARNRGIHVGFFSANTCYWQIRLEPSPLTGESDRTIVAYKENAPWHDPLQIDQDPTNDYLVTTKWRNPPVNRPEAALIGSMFIETDAPVDGDFAIEDATHWVLDGTGLHQGDRLPGLLGYEVDGGRDSAPPTTHVVARAPLAQHEGTVTVYNSANGAIVFSTGSMQWSWGLDDYSVPALRKSRLSPAAQQITRNVL
;
A
#
# COMPACT_ATOMS: atom_id res chain seq x y z
N MET A 1 -6.70 -9.00 32.22
CA MET A 1 -7.79 -9.05 31.22
C MET A 1 -8.04 -7.64 30.70
N ILE A 2 -7.47 -7.28 29.54
CA ILE A 2 -7.66 -5.95 28.94
C ILE A 2 -9.05 -5.94 28.28
N ARG A 3 -10.02 -5.23 28.88
CA ARG A 3 -11.33 -5.03 28.26
C ARG A 3 -11.25 -3.84 27.31
N ARG A 4 -11.42 -4.08 26.01
CA ARG A 4 -11.46 -3.05 24.98
C ARG A 4 -12.80 -2.30 25.07
N TYR A 5 -12.75 -1.00 25.40
CA TYR A 5 -13.94 -0.14 25.48
C TYR A 5 -14.20 0.66 24.20
N ILE A 6 -13.19 0.84 23.35
CA ILE A 6 -13.27 1.68 22.15
C ILE A 6 -13.65 0.83 20.94
N GLN A 7 -14.80 1.14 20.35
CA GLN A 7 -15.32 0.51 19.13
C GLN A 7 -14.76 1.23 17.90
N ASP A 8 -14.21 0.48 16.96
CA ASP A 8 -13.57 1.01 15.75
C ASP A 8 -14.54 1.02 14.56
N ARG A 9 -15.78 1.47 14.77
CA ARG A 9 -16.83 1.47 13.74
C ARG A 9 -16.95 2.81 13.03
N THR A 10 -16.64 3.91 13.71
CA THR A 10 -16.72 5.26 13.16
C THR A 10 -15.43 6.01 13.39
N VAL A 11 -15.16 7.02 12.56
CA VAL A 11 -13.99 7.91 12.68
C VAL A 11 -14.11 8.96 13.81
N ILE A 12 -15.18 8.91 14.60
CA ILE A 12 -15.41 9.66 15.85
C ILE A 12 -15.72 8.66 16.99
N GLU A 13 -14.79 7.73 17.19
CA GLU A 13 -14.88 6.66 18.18
C GLU A 13 -15.07 7.17 19.61
N ASP A 14 -14.62 8.39 19.89
CA ASP A 14 -14.81 9.10 21.16
C ASP A 14 -16.30 9.29 21.51
N THR A 15 -17.08 9.77 20.54
CA THR A 15 -18.50 10.04 20.66
C THR A 15 -19.28 8.73 20.71
N GLU A 16 -18.88 7.74 19.92
CA GLU A 16 -19.51 6.42 19.94
C GLU A 16 -19.31 5.71 21.28
N SER A 17 -18.07 5.74 21.80
CA SER A 17 -17.73 5.13 23.09
C SER A 17 -18.44 5.82 24.25
N THR A 18 -18.66 7.13 24.14
CA THR A 18 -19.43 7.90 25.11
C THR A 18 -20.87 7.38 25.20
N VAL A 19 -21.53 7.13 24.07
CA VAL A 19 -22.88 6.55 24.04
C VAL A 19 -22.90 5.14 24.65
N ASP A 20 -21.86 4.32 24.40
CA ASP A 20 -21.73 2.99 25.01
C ASP A 20 -21.62 3.04 26.53
N LEU A 21 -20.79 3.94 27.06
CA LEU A 21 -20.59 4.10 28.49
C LEU A 21 -21.89 4.57 29.16
N MET A 22 -22.57 5.54 28.56
CA MET A 22 -23.87 6.00 29.03
C MET A 22 -24.91 4.88 29.06
N ALA A 23 -24.96 4.02 28.03
CA ALA A 23 -25.85 2.87 27.98
C ALA A 23 -25.56 1.83 29.08
N ARG A 24 -24.34 1.83 29.62
CA ARG A 24 -23.91 0.98 30.75
C ARG A 24 -24.06 1.64 32.11
N GLY A 25 -24.75 2.78 32.19
CA GLY A 25 -25.05 3.48 33.45
C GLY A 25 -23.95 4.44 33.92
N TRP A 26 -22.91 4.69 33.12
CA TRP A 26 -21.89 5.69 33.45
C TRP A 26 -22.45 7.11 33.31
N ARG A 27 -21.97 8.01 34.17
CA ARG A 27 -22.30 9.44 34.14
C ARG A 27 -21.10 10.25 33.67
N LEU A 28 -21.35 11.24 32.83
CA LEU A 28 -20.34 12.18 32.35
C LEU A 28 -20.40 13.45 33.20
N PHE A 29 -19.23 13.93 33.60
CA PHE A 29 -19.07 15.22 34.26
C PHE A 29 -18.16 16.08 33.40
N ASN A 30 -18.61 17.29 33.05
CA ASN A 30 -17.81 18.26 32.31
C ASN A 30 -17.34 19.34 33.30
N TYR A 31 -16.03 19.46 33.45
CA TYR A 31 -15.43 20.54 34.22
C TYR A 31 -15.19 21.74 33.30
N PRO A 32 -15.82 22.90 33.55
CA PRO A 32 -15.95 23.97 32.56
C PRO A 32 -14.68 24.81 32.34
N GLU A 33 -13.63 24.62 33.13
CA GLU A 33 -12.38 25.38 33.00
C GLU A 33 -11.48 24.82 31.89
N ARG A 34 -10.74 25.71 31.23
CA ARG A 34 -9.78 25.33 30.20
C ARG A 34 -8.53 24.73 30.84
N LEU A 35 -8.49 23.40 30.92
CA LEU A 35 -7.36 22.65 31.52
C LEU A 35 -6.28 22.24 30.51
N ALA A 36 -6.54 22.34 29.21
CA ALA A 36 -5.61 21.94 28.16
C ALA A 36 -5.69 22.87 26.93
N TYR A 37 -4.57 22.96 26.22
CA TYR A 37 -4.43 23.70 24.97
C TYR A 37 -4.02 22.73 23.86
N SER A 38 -4.65 22.84 22.69
CA SER A 38 -4.36 21.99 21.54
C SER A 38 -4.12 22.83 20.29
N ALA A 39 -3.19 22.39 19.44
CA ALA A 39 -2.96 23.02 18.14
C ALA A 39 -4.16 22.80 17.20
N THR A 40 -4.75 23.89 16.73
CA THR A 40 -5.79 23.90 15.68
C THR A 40 -5.15 23.65 14.29
N PRO A 41 -5.93 23.22 13.28
CA PRO A 41 -5.44 23.18 11.90
C PRO A 41 -4.86 24.53 11.47
N GLY A 42 -3.70 24.51 10.82
CA GLY A 42 -3.00 25.73 10.39
C GLY A 42 -3.43 26.23 9.00
N ASP A 43 -4.20 25.43 8.25
CA ASP A 43 -4.58 25.71 6.86
C ASP A 43 -5.92 25.03 6.50
N PHE A 44 -6.48 25.40 5.35
CA PHE A 44 -7.75 24.87 4.86
C PHE A 44 -7.71 23.37 4.52
N GLY A 45 -6.63 22.86 3.91
CA GLY A 45 -6.49 21.43 3.59
C GLY A 45 -6.54 20.55 4.85
N SER A 46 -5.82 20.94 5.89
CA SER A 46 -5.85 20.33 7.22
C SER A 46 -7.25 20.41 7.85
N LEU A 47 -7.94 21.54 7.67
CA LEU A 47 -9.29 21.76 8.18
C LEU A 47 -10.32 20.85 7.48
N ILE A 48 -10.24 20.68 6.15
CA ILE A 48 -11.08 19.74 5.38
C ILE A 48 -10.96 18.33 5.95
N ILE A 49 -9.73 17.86 6.19
CA ILE A 49 -9.47 16.52 6.75
C ILE A 49 -10.08 16.39 8.15
N GLN A 50 -9.87 17.39 9.02
CA GLN A 50 -10.38 17.34 10.38
C GLN A 50 -11.91 17.36 10.41
N ARG A 51 -12.55 18.34 9.76
CA ARG A 51 -13.99 18.55 9.80
C ARG A 51 -14.77 17.52 8.97
N GLY A 52 -14.17 17.02 7.88
CA GLY A 52 -14.73 15.93 7.10
C GLY A 52 -14.89 14.64 7.90
N ARG A 53 -13.98 14.33 8.85
CA ARG A 53 -14.14 13.18 9.76
C ARG A 53 -15.34 13.33 10.67
N TRP A 54 -15.50 14.50 11.29
CA TRP A 54 -16.62 14.74 12.20
C TRP A 54 -17.97 14.64 11.48
N ALA A 55 -18.05 15.18 10.26
CA ALA A 55 -19.24 15.07 9.42
C ALA A 55 -19.53 13.61 8.99
N ASN A 56 -18.49 12.77 8.79
CA ASN A 56 -18.64 11.36 8.42
C ASN A 56 -19.17 10.46 9.55
N GLY A 57 -19.13 10.91 10.80
CA GLY A 57 -19.42 10.07 11.96
C GLY A 57 -20.85 10.14 12.52
N GLY A 58 -21.44 11.33 12.52
CA GLY A 58 -22.66 11.60 13.30
C GLY A 58 -23.85 10.70 12.95
N LEU A 59 -24.10 10.50 11.65
CA LEU A 59 -25.19 9.67 11.14
C LEU A 59 -24.98 8.17 11.41
N LEU A 60 -23.73 7.71 11.51
CA LEU A 60 -23.42 6.31 11.84
C LEU A 60 -23.70 5.98 13.31
N ILE A 61 -23.54 6.96 14.20
CA ILE A 61 -23.82 6.81 15.65
C ILE A 61 -25.32 6.95 15.94
N LEU A 62 -26.06 7.69 15.12
CA LEU A 62 -27.47 8.04 15.37
C LEU A 62 -28.37 6.83 15.71
N PRO A 63 -28.35 5.68 15.00
CA PRO A 63 -29.20 4.53 15.36
C PRO A 63 -28.90 3.96 16.75
N LYS A 64 -27.66 4.10 17.22
CA LYS A 64 -27.23 3.66 18.55
C LYS A 64 -27.71 4.62 19.63
N LEU A 65 -27.57 5.92 19.40
CA LEU A 65 -28.11 6.95 20.28
C LEU A 65 -29.64 6.81 20.41
N LEU A 66 -30.37 6.60 19.31
CA LEU A 66 -31.82 6.41 19.34
C LEU A 66 -32.24 5.20 20.18
N ARG A 67 -31.49 4.09 20.13
CA ARG A 67 -31.73 2.92 20.99
C ARG A 67 -31.51 3.24 22.46
N TYR A 68 -30.44 3.96 22.79
CA TYR A 68 -30.19 4.43 24.15
C TYR A 68 -31.30 5.35 24.65
N LEU A 69 -31.67 6.37 23.88
CA LEU A 69 -32.70 7.35 24.27
C LEU A 69 -34.08 6.73 24.48
N LYS A 70 -34.39 5.59 23.84
CA LYS A 70 -35.62 4.83 24.12
C LYS A 70 -35.67 4.25 25.53
N GLN A 71 -34.52 3.98 26.14
CA GLN A 71 -34.39 3.36 27.46
C GLN A 71 -34.26 4.39 28.60
N VAL A 72 -33.99 5.65 28.28
CA VAL A 72 -33.83 6.72 29.28
C VAL A 72 -35.19 7.21 29.79
N SER A 73 -35.29 7.40 31.11
CA SER A 73 -36.45 8.02 31.78
C SER A 73 -36.84 9.34 31.11
N LYS A 74 -38.14 9.59 30.94
CA LYS A 74 -38.65 10.79 30.24
C LYS A 74 -38.91 11.90 31.25
N THR A 75 -37.86 12.64 31.58
CA THR A 75 -37.90 13.83 32.43
C THR A 75 -37.57 15.07 31.61
N PRO A 76 -37.90 16.30 32.06
CA PRO A 76 -37.52 17.52 31.35
C PRO A 76 -36.01 17.64 31.12
N ALA A 77 -35.20 17.22 32.10
CA ALA A 77 -33.75 17.24 32.00
C ALA A 77 -33.23 16.25 30.94
N SER A 78 -33.75 15.01 30.91
CA SER A 78 -33.35 14.03 29.91
C SER A 78 -33.87 14.38 28.51
N ALA A 79 -35.02 15.08 28.41
CA ALA A 79 -35.53 15.61 27.15
C ALA A 79 -34.61 16.69 26.57
N ALA A 80 -34.18 17.65 27.40
CA ALA A 80 -33.22 18.67 26.99
C ALA A 80 -31.88 18.05 26.57
N GLN A 81 -31.37 17.10 27.33
CA GLN A 81 -30.15 16.36 26.98
C GLN A 81 -30.31 15.60 25.65
N SER A 82 -31.42 14.88 25.47
CA SER A 82 -31.73 14.15 24.23
C SER A 82 -31.74 15.08 23.03
N PHE A 83 -32.34 16.26 23.17
CA PHE A 83 -32.38 17.28 22.13
C PHE A 83 -30.96 17.72 21.72
N TYR A 84 -30.09 18.07 22.69
CA TYR A 84 -28.72 18.48 22.38
C TYR A 84 -27.91 17.36 21.73
N GLN A 85 -28.04 16.11 22.19
CA GLN A 85 -27.31 14.98 21.62
C GLN A 85 -27.77 14.66 20.20
N LEU A 86 -29.08 14.67 19.94
CA LEU A 86 -29.63 14.48 18.60
C LEU A 86 -29.23 15.62 17.67
N HIS A 87 -29.33 16.87 18.15
CA HIS A 87 -28.91 18.04 17.40
C HIS A 87 -27.42 17.97 17.04
N TYR A 88 -26.55 17.62 17.99
CA TYR A 88 -25.11 17.49 17.75
C TYR A 88 -24.78 16.48 16.64
N LEU A 89 -25.39 15.29 16.65
CA LEU A 89 -25.10 14.24 15.66
C LEU A 89 -25.73 14.50 14.28
N THR A 90 -26.86 15.21 14.21
CA THR A 90 -27.62 15.39 12.96
C THR A 90 -27.39 16.73 12.28
N SER A 91 -27.04 17.77 13.04
CA SER A 91 -26.88 19.13 12.52
C SER A 91 -25.77 19.24 11.47
N LEU A 92 -24.68 18.47 11.58
CA LEU A 92 -23.60 18.47 10.60
C LEU A 92 -24.01 17.93 9.22
N ALA A 93 -25.06 17.10 9.16
CA ALA A 93 -25.61 16.62 7.89
C ALA A 93 -26.77 17.48 7.40
N LEU A 94 -27.69 17.85 8.29
CA LEU A 94 -28.94 18.52 7.91
C LEU A 94 -28.78 20.03 7.71
N SER A 95 -27.98 20.70 8.55
CA SER A 95 -27.84 22.17 8.48
C SER A 95 -27.21 22.64 7.17
N PRO A 96 -26.14 22.01 6.65
CA PRO A 96 -25.57 22.39 5.36
C PRO A 96 -26.54 22.24 4.20
N ILE A 97 -27.40 21.22 4.22
CA ILE A 97 -28.46 21.04 3.21
C ILE A 97 -29.45 22.20 3.29
N CYS A 98 -29.92 22.54 4.49
CA CYS A 98 -30.84 23.65 4.69
C CYS A 98 -30.23 24.99 4.23
N VAL A 99 -28.98 25.26 4.57
CA VAL A 99 -28.28 26.49 4.15
C VAL A 99 -28.09 26.50 2.64
N LEU A 100 -27.67 25.39 2.04
CA LEU A 100 -27.52 25.29 0.59
C LEU A 100 -28.86 25.52 -0.13
N LEU A 101 -29.96 24.96 0.39
CA LEU A 101 -31.32 25.23 -0.13
C LEU A 101 -31.70 26.70 0.05
N LEU A 102 -31.37 27.34 1.17
CA LEU A 102 -31.59 28.77 1.40
C LEU A 102 -30.82 29.65 0.39
N LEU A 103 -29.63 29.22 -0.02
CA LEU A 103 -28.79 29.94 -0.98
C LEU A 103 -29.19 29.68 -2.45
N THR A 104 -29.70 28.50 -2.76
CA THR A 104 -29.97 28.05 -4.14
C THR A 104 -31.43 28.22 -4.57
N VAL A 105 -32.38 28.07 -3.64
CA VAL A 105 -33.81 28.09 -3.97
C VAL A 105 -34.35 29.52 -3.92
N PRO A 106 -34.98 30.03 -4.99
CA PRO A 106 -35.63 31.32 -5.00
C PRO A 106 -36.94 31.26 -4.22
N PHE A 107 -36.87 31.54 -2.93
CA PHE A 107 -38.07 31.71 -2.10
C PHE A 107 -38.94 32.83 -2.68
N SER A 108 -40.26 32.66 -2.62
CA SER A 108 -41.18 33.69 -3.09
C SER A 108 -40.98 35.00 -2.32
N SER A 109 -41.24 36.14 -2.96
CA SER A 109 -41.24 37.45 -2.30
C SER A 109 -42.24 37.54 -1.13
N LYS A 110 -43.26 36.66 -1.11
CA LYS A 110 -44.22 36.53 -0.01
C LYS A 110 -43.62 35.88 1.24
N LEU A 111 -42.56 35.07 1.10
CA LEU A 111 -41.90 34.40 2.23
C LEU A 111 -40.76 35.27 2.81
N MET A 112 -39.98 35.91 1.92
CA MET A 112 -38.85 36.78 2.29
C MET A 112 -39.31 38.20 2.65
N THR A 113 -40.18 38.31 3.66
CA THR A 113 -40.65 39.60 4.19
C THR A 113 -39.64 40.19 5.18
N VAL A 114 -39.80 41.47 5.54
CA VAL A 114 -39.00 42.11 6.60
C VAL A 114 -39.11 41.35 7.93
N TRP A 115 -40.28 40.75 8.21
CA TRP A 115 -40.48 39.93 9.40
C TRP A 115 -39.55 38.72 9.47
N PHE A 116 -39.25 38.08 8.34
CA PHE A 116 -38.29 36.97 8.30
C PHE A 116 -36.92 37.41 8.84
N SER A 117 -36.39 38.53 8.35
CA SER A 117 -35.13 39.10 8.84
C SER A 117 -35.22 39.55 10.30
N MET A 118 -36.32 40.17 10.72
CA MET A 118 -36.50 40.63 12.11
C MET A 118 -36.58 39.47 13.09
N THR A 119 -37.20 38.34 12.72
CA THR A 119 -37.29 37.15 13.60
C THR A 119 -35.94 36.46 13.81
N ALA A 120 -34.96 36.67 12.92
CA ALA A 120 -33.61 36.13 13.08
C ALA A 120 -32.71 36.99 13.99
N ILE A 121 -33.03 38.28 14.18
CA ILE A 121 -32.21 39.21 14.98
C ILE A 121 -31.99 38.71 16.42
N PRO A 122 -33.03 38.28 17.17
CA PRO A 122 -32.83 37.78 18.54
C PRO A 122 -31.86 36.61 18.61
N TYR A 123 -31.89 35.70 17.63
CA TYR A 123 -30.97 34.57 17.54
C TYR A 123 -29.52 35.04 17.41
N PHE A 124 -29.24 35.99 16.50
CA PHE A 124 -27.89 36.51 16.31
C PHE A 124 -27.39 37.36 17.48
N LEU A 125 -28.28 38.08 18.17
CA LEU A 125 -27.95 38.80 19.40
C LEU A 125 -27.58 37.84 20.53
N LEU A 126 -28.33 36.76 20.70
CA LEU A 126 -28.03 35.71 21.69
C LEU A 126 -26.69 35.04 21.38
N TYR A 127 -26.45 34.68 20.11
CA TYR A 127 -25.17 34.09 19.71
C TYR A 127 -24.00 35.05 20.00
N THR A 128 -24.14 36.33 19.64
CA THR A 128 -23.10 37.34 19.89
C THR A 128 -22.84 37.54 21.39
N ARG A 129 -23.90 37.54 22.22
CA ARG A 129 -23.80 37.58 23.68
C ARG A 129 -23.03 36.37 24.20
N ASP A 130 -23.37 35.17 23.76
CA ASP A 130 -22.76 33.93 24.26
C ASP A 130 -21.27 33.85 23.90
N LEU A 131 -20.87 34.29 22.70
CA LEU A 131 -19.46 34.46 22.34
C LEU A 131 -18.74 35.45 23.27
N SER A 132 -19.39 36.56 23.61
CA SER A 132 -18.85 37.58 24.51
C SER A 132 -18.67 37.04 25.94
N ILE A 133 -19.63 36.25 26.44
CA ILE A 133 -19.55 35.55 27.74
C ILE A 133 -18.36 34.59 27.76
N LEU A 134 -18.09 33.93 26.64
CA LEU A 134 -16.93 33.04 26.45
C LEU A 134 -15.62 33.79 26.17
N ARG A 135 -15.58 35.12 26.33
CA ARG A 135 -14.43 36.00 26.14
C ARG A 135 -13.92 36.09 24.69
N TYR A 136 -14.78 35.81 23.70
CA TYR A 136 -14.53 36.13 22.29
C TYR A 136 -14.96 37.58 21.98
N ARG A 137 -14.50 38.11 20.85
CA ARG A 137 -14.84 39.46 20.35
C ARG A 137 -16.22 39.45 19.72
N GLY A 138 -17.27 39.37 20.55
CA GLY A 138 -18.70 39.43 20.22
C GLY A 138 -19.05 39.43 18.72
N VAL A 139 -19.34 40.62 18.17
CA VAL A 139 -19.83 40.79 16.78
C VAL A 139 -18.81 40.36 15.73
N ILE A 140 -17.52 40.64 15.95
CA ILE A 140 -16.46 40.35 14.96
C ILE A 140 -16.27 38.83 14.84
N ASP A 141 -16.16 38.14 15.98
CA ASP A 141 -15.98 36.70 15.99
C ASP A 141 -17.27 35.98 15.56
N PHE A 142 -18.45 36.56 15.81
CA PHE A 142 -19.70 36.07 15.23
C PHE A 142 -19.63 36.03 13.69
N LEU A 143 -19.26 37.13 13.03
CA LEU A 143 -19.15 37.18 11.56
C LEU A 143 -18.09 36.21 11.04
N ARG A 144 -16.96 36.07 11.75
CA ARG A 144 -15.90 35.11 11.41
C ARG A 144 -16.36 33.66 11.50
N VAL A 145 -17.09 33.31 12.55
CA VAL A 145 -17.64 31.96 12.73
C VAL A 145 -18.72 31.68 11.70
N TYR A 146 -19.56 32.66 11.37
CA TYR A 146 -20.53 32.51 10.30
C TYR A 146 -19.85 32.26 8.94
N ALA A 147 -18.83 33.05 8.60
CA ALA A 147 -18.05 32.87 7.37
C ALA A 147 -17.34 31.50 7.33
N LEU A 148 -16.78 31.05 8.47
CA LEU A 148 -16.21 29.71 8.59
C LEU A 148 -17.26 28.60 8.38
N ASN A 149 -18.48 28.76 8.92
CA ASN A 149 -19.55 27.77 8.71
C ASN A 149 -20.01 27.70 7.26
N LEU A 150 -20.03 28.83 6.54
CA LEU A 150 -20.28 28.85 5.09
C LEU A 150 -19.19 28.06 4.34
N LEU A 151 -17.92 28.31 4.66
CA LEU A 151 -16.76 27.61 4.07
C LEU A 151 -16.76 26.10 4.36
N LEU A 152 -17.43 25.66 5.42
CA LEU A 152 -17.52 24.24 5.78
C LEU A 152 -18.71 23.54 5.11
N LEU A 153 -19.56 24.23 4.36
CA LEU A 153 -20.73 23.63 3.72
C LEU A 153 -20.35 22.44 2.81
N PRO A 154 -19.41 22.58 1.84
CA PRO A 154 -19.05 21.45 0.98
C PRO A 154 -18.37 20.32 1.76
N VAL A 155 -17.56 20.67 2.76
CA VAL A 155 -16.85 19.71 3.62
C VAL A 155 -17.83 18.85 4.41
N HIS A 156 -18.84 19.47 5.02
CA HIS A 156 -19.84 18.77 5.81
C HIS A 156 -20.76 17.92 4.93
N LEU A 157 -21.17 18.42 3.75
CA LEU A 157 -21.97 17.65 2.79
C LEU A 157 -21.21 16.42 2.28
N GLY A 158 -19.93 16.59 1.92
CA GLY A 158 -19.06 15.48 1.51
C GLY A 158 -18.89 14.42 2.61
N GLY A 159 -18.74 14.85 3.87
CA GLY A 159 -18.72 13.94 5.02
C GLY A 159 -20.04 13.21 5.25
N ALA A 160 -21.18 13.91 5.16
CA ALA A 160 -22.50 13.31 5.35
C ALA A 160 -22.84 12.28 4.25
N LEU A 161 -22.51 12.56 2.99
CA LEU A 161 -22.66 11.61 1.89
C LEU A 161 -21.85 10.34 2.13
N LYS A 162 -20.63 10.50 2.64
CA LYS A 162 -19.78 9.38 3.05
C LYS A 162 -20.37 8.58 4.21
N SER A 163 -21.00 9.22 5.19
CA SER A 163 -21.72 8.49 6.25
C SER A 163 -22.86 7.64 5.69
N VAL A 164 -23.63 8.21 4.75
CA VAL A 164 -24.75 7.50 4.11
C VAL A 164 -24.21 6.34 3.27
N GLN A 165 -23.15 6.56 2.49
CA GLN A 165 -22.47 5.51 1.74
C GLN A 165 -22.04 4.37 2.66
N GLN A 166 -21.31 4.67 3.74
CA GLN A 166 -20.87 3.66 4.71
C GLN A 166 -22.03 2.96 5.42
N LEU A 167 -23.15 3.66 5.68
CA LEU A 167 -24.35 3.05 6.24
C LEU A 167 -24.99 2.05 5.27
N VAL A 168 -24.95 2.33 3.97
CA VAL A 168 -25.55 1.51 2.91
C VAL A 168 -24.64 0.36 2.49
N THR A 169 -23.36 0.60 2.28
CA THR A 169 -22.40 -0.40 1.78
C THR A 169 -21.81 -1.27 2.88
N GLY A 170 -21.83 -0.80 4.14
CA GLY A 170 -21.16 -1.47 5.25
C GLY A 170 -19.62 -1.36 5.23
N GLU A 171 -19.04 -0.78 4.17
CA GLU A 171 -17.60 -0.61 4.02
C GLU A 171 -17.09 0.55 4.87
N LYS A 172 -16.03 0.29 5.65
CA LYS A 172 -15.41 1.33 6.47
C LYS A 172 -14.62 2.30 5.60
N ILE A 173 -14.87 3.59 5.78
CA ILE A 173 -14.10 4.64 5.11
C ILE A 173 -12.74 4.81 5.82
N PRO A 174 -11.62 4.83 5.09
CA PRO A 174 -10.29 4.91 5.68
C PRO A 174 -10.10 6.21 6.47
N PHE A 175 -9.54 6.08 7.67
CA PHE A 175 -9.25 7.21 8.55
C PHE A 175 -8.07 8.02 8.02
N ARG A 176 -8.28 9.32 7.77
CA ARG A 176 -7.20 10.26 7.41
C ARG A 176 -6.77 11.07 8.62
N ARG A 177 -5.47 11.05 8.94
CA ARG A 177 -4.90 11.87 10.02
C ARG A 177 -4.81 13.32 9.56
N THR A 178 -5.20 14.27 10.42
CA THR A 178 -4.94 15.69 10.17
C THR A 178 -3.42 15.91 10.21
N PRO A 179 -2.80 16.39 9.13
CA PRO A 179 -1.37 16.64 9.09
C PRO A 179 -0.95 17.64 10.17
N LYS A 180 0.22 17.41 10.77
CA LYS A 180 0.90 18.33 11.69
C LYS A 180 2.23 18.74 11.07
N VAL A 181 2.16 19.17 9.81
CA VAL A 181 3.32 19.60 9.02
C VAL A 181 3.66 21.07 9.33
N LEU A 182 4.93 21.43 9.16
CA LEU A 182 5.39 22.83 9.29
C LEU A 182 4.98 23.69 8.07
N GLY A 183 4.64 23.07 6.94
CA GLY A 183 4.16 23.74 5.72
C GLY A 183 2.63 23.69 5.53
N ARG A 184 2.13 24.23 4.41
CA ARG A 184 0.70 24.24 4.04
C ARG A 184 0.25 22.87 3.54
N THR A 185 -0.86 22.35 4.05
CA THR A 185 -1.53 21.19 3.45
C THR A 185 -2.39 21.65 2.27
N SER A 186 -2.16 21.11 1.08
CA SER A 186 -2.95 21.47 -0.11
C SER A 186 -4.42 21.03 0.05
N ALA A 187 -5.35 21.89 -0.34
CA ALA A 187 -6.76 21.55 -0.38
C ALA A 187 -7.09 20.86 -1.71
N PRO A 188 -7.95 19.81 -1.75
CA PRO A 188 -8.36 19.23 -3.01
C PRO A 188 -9.10 20.26 -3.87
N ALA A 189 -8.71 20.35 -5.15
CA ALA A 189 -9.23 21.35 -6.10
C ALA A 189 -10.76 21.44 -6.14
N LEU A 190 -11.46 20.31 -5.98
CA LEU A 190 -12.92 20.28 -5.95
C LEU A 190 -13.50 21.12 -4.81
N TYR A 191 -12.95 21.03 -3.59
CA TYR A 191 -13.46 21.81 -2.45
C TYR A 191 -13.24 23.30 -2.69
N VAL A 192 -12.05 23.68 -3.17
CA VAL A 192 -11.73 25.06 -3.52
C VAL A 192 -12.67 25.58 -4.62
N ALA A 193 -12.86 24.80 -5.70
CA ALA A 193 -13.76 25.15 -6.79
C ALA A 193 -15.22 25.32 -6.34
N LEU A 194 -15.70 24.48 -5.42
CA LEU A 194 -17.04 24.60 -4.85
C LEU A 194 -17.21 25.89 -4.02
N GLU A 195 -16.20 26.32 -3.28
CA GLU A 195 -16.25 27.61 -2.56
C GLU A 195 -16.40 28.79 -3.53
N TYR A 196 -15.61 28.82 -4.59
CA TYR A 196 -15.74 29.85 -5.63
C TYR A 196 -17.06 29.74 -6.40
N GLY A 197 -17.57 28.53 -6.61
CA GLY A 197 -18.89 28.29 -7.20
C GLY A 197 -20.03 28.85 -6.34
N LEU A 198 -19.98 28.65 -5.02
CA LEU A 198 -20.96 29.20 -4.08
C LEU A 198 -20.88 30.73 -3.98
N LEU A 199 -19.66 31.29 -3.98
CA LEU A 199 -19.44 32.73 -4.07
C LEU A 199 -20.08 33.30 -5.34
N LEU A 200 -19.78 32.71 -6.50
CA LEU A 200 -20.32 33.14 -7.79
C LEU A 200 -21.85 33.04 -7.79
N LEU A 201 -22.40 31.94 -7.29
CA LEU A 201 -23.84 31.73 -7.17
C LEU A 201 -24.49 32.85 -6.33
N CYS A 202 -23.94 33.18 -5.16
CA CYS A 202 -24.46 34.24 -4.30
C CYS A 202 -24.43 35.61 -4.98
N CYS A 203 -23.33 35.93 -5.69
CA CYS A 203 -23.20 37.18 -6.44
C CYS A 203 -24.21 37.26 -7.59
N VAL A 204 -24.31 36.21 -8.41
CA VAL A 204 -25.22 36.16 -9.57
C VAL A 204 -26.68 36.22 -9.12
N THR A 205 -27.07 35.43 -8.12
CA THR A 205 -28.43 35.45 -7.57
C THR A 205 -28.76 36.78 -6.92
N GLY A 206 -27.82 37.39 -6.21
CA GLY A 206 -27.97 38.73 -5.63
C GLY A 206 -28.24 39.80 -6.69
N LEU A 207 -27.44 39.83 -7.75
CA LEU A 207 -27.62 40.75 -8.89
C LEU A 207 -28.94 40.47 -9.63
N PHE A 208 -29.30 39.20 -9.79
CA PHE A 208 -30.58 38.80 -10.39
C PHE A 208 -31.78 39.27 -9.56
N TYR A 209 -31.75 39.13 -8.24
CA TYR A 209 -32.83 39.65 -7.39
C TYR A 209 -32.89 41.18 -7.39
N ALA A 210 -31.74 41.84 -7.42
CA ALA A 210 -31.68 43.30 -7.52
C ALA A 210 -32.32 43.79 -8.83
N SER A 211 -32.03 43.13 -9.97
CA SER A 211 -32.64 43.50 -11.26
C SER A 211 -34.15 43.28 -11.32
N GLN A 212 -34.68 42.40 -10.47
CA GLN A 212 -36.12 42.14 -10.32
C GLN A 212 -36.79 43.01 -9.23
N GLY A 213 -36.07 43.99 -8.65
CA GLY A 213 -36.59 44.85 -7.57
C GLY A 213 -36.79 44.13 -6.22
N ARG A 214 -36.25 42.92 -6.06
CA ARG A 214 -36.39 42.08 -4.87
C ARG A 214 -35.28 42.33 -3.85
N TRP A 215 -35.25 43.54 -3.29
CA TRP A 215 -34.13 44.05 -2.48
C TRP A 215 -33.76 43.21 -1.26
N ILE A 216 -34.73 42.64 -0.53
CA ILE A 216 -34.43 41.81 0.66
C ILE A 216 -33.73 40.51 0.26
N SER A 217 -34.20 39.85 -0.81
CA SER A 217 -33.55 38.64 -1.34
C SER A 217 -32.17 38.95 -1.92
N ALA A 218 -32.03 40.11 -2.60
CA ALA A 218 -30.75 40.58 -3.10
C ALA A 218 -29.74 40.84 -1.97
N ALA A 219 -30.15 41.55 -0.91
CA ALA A 219 -29.32 41.82 0.25
C ALA A 219 -28.87 40.54 0.94
N PHE A 220 -29.78 39.58 1.15
CA PHE A 220 -29.43 38.28 1.74
C PHE A 220 -28.36 37.54 0.92
N ALA A 221 -28.55 37.43 -0.40
CA ALA A 221 -27.59 36.74 -1.27
C ALA A 221 -26.23 37.45 -1.33
N LEU A 222 -26.22 38.79 -1.48
CA LEU A 222 -24.99 39.57 -1.54
C LEU A 222 -24.22 39.60 -0.22
N VAL A 223 -24.91 39.63 0.94
CA VAL A 223 -24.25 39.52 2.25
C VAL A 223 -23.58 38.16 2.41
N ASN A 224 -24.24 37.06 2.03
CA ASN A 224 -23.61 35.74 2.05
C ASN A 224 -22.45 35.66 1.05
N GLY A 225 -22.57 36.26 -0.14
CA GLY A 225 -21.47 36.38 -1.09
C GLY A 225 -20.27 37.13 -0.52
N ALA A 226 -20.48 38.26 0.15
CA ALA A 226 -19.42 39.01 0.83
C ALA A 226 -18.76 38.17 1.94
N LEU A 227 -19.52 37.39 2.69
CA LEU A 227 -19.01 36.48 3.72
C LEU A 227 -18.22 35.31 3.14
N PHE A 228 -18.61 34.75 1.99
CA PHE A 228 -17.81 33.76 1.25
C PHE A 228 -16.50 34.37 0.74
N GLY A 229 -16.53 35.59 0.19
CA GLY A 229 -15.33 36.30 -0.23
C GLY A 229 -14.37 36.54 0.94
N TYR A 230 -14.91 36.98 2.08
CA TYR A 230 -14.17 37.08 3.34
C TYR A 230 -13.61 35.71 3.77
N ALA A 231 -14.41 34.65 3.73
CA ALA A 231 -13.99 33.32 4.14
C ALA A 231 -12.83 32.79 3.29
N ILE A 232 -12.94 32.89 1.96
CA ILE A 232 -11.88 32.49 1.04
C ILE A 232 -10.61 33.29 1.32
N SER A 233 -10.71 34.63 1.42
CA SER A 233 -9.54 35.48 1.68
C SER A 233 -8.86 35.21 3.04
N SER A 234 -9.64 34.88 4.08
CA SER A 234 -9.15 34.78 5.46
C SER A 234 -8.75 33.38 5.88
N PHE A 235 -9.35 32.34 5.29
CA PHE A 235 -9.14 30.95 5.69
C PHE A 235 -8.46 30.08 4.63
N ILE A 236 -8.52 30.46 3.35
CA ILE A 236 -7.82 29.75 2.26
C ILE A 236 -6.64 30.58 1.75
N GLY A 237 -6.91 31.83 1.37
CA GLY A 237 -6.00 32.70 0.62
C GLY A 237 -6.18 32.55 -0.91
N PHE A 238 -6.09 33.66 -1.64
CA PHE A 238 -6.31 33.65 -3.10
C PHE A 238 -5.15 33.02 -3.87
N ALA A 239 -3.91 33.24 -3.43
CA ALA A 239 -2.74 32.66 -4.08
C ALA A 239 -2.72 31.15 -3.84
N GLU A 240 -3.00 30.75 -2.61
CA GLU A 240 -3.15 29.39 -2.12
C GLU A 240 -4.28 28.64 -2.85
N SER A 241 -5.40 29.32 -3.10
CA SER A 241 -6.50 28.78 -3.92
C SER A 241 -6.07 28.52 -5.35
N LEU A 242 -5.30 29.43 -5.96
CA LEU A 242 -4.80 29.26 -7.31
C LEU A 242 -3.79 28.10 -7.38
N GLU A 243 -2.87 28.02 -6.43
CA GLU A 243 -1.95 26.88 -6.28
C GLU A 243 -2.68 25.54 -6.20
N ASP A 244 -3.79 25.47 -5.47
CA ASP A 244 -4.58 24.24 -5.32
C ASP A 244 -5.40 23.89 -6.58
N LEU A 245 -5.78 24.89 -7.39
CA LEU A 245 -6.56 24.70 -8.63
C LEU A 245 -5.68 24.43 -9.87
N LEU A 246 -4.48 24.99 -9.93
CA LEU A 246 -3.58 24.92 -11.09
C LEU A 246 -3.24 23.48 -11.54
N PRO A 247 -2.92 22.53 -10.65
CA PRO A 247 -2.64 21.15 -11.05
C PRO A 247 -3.83 20.48 -11.76
N ALA A 248 -5.05 20.71 -11.25
CA ALA A 248 -6.28 20.17 -11.84
C ALA A 248 -6.64 20.85 -13.18
N TRP A 249 -6.34 22.14 -13.33
CA TRP A 249 -6.50 22.84 -14.60
C TRP A 249 -5.53 22.31 -15.67
N ASN A 250 -4.30 21.99 -15.26
CA ASN A 250 -3.26 21.49 -16.16
C ASN A 250 -3.51 20.03 -16.61
N SER A 251 -4.15 19.20 -15.78
CA SER A 251 -4.54 17.83 -16.16
C SER A 251 -5.74 17.76 -17.12
N LEU A 252 -6.55 18.83 -17.22
CA LEU A 252 -7.65 18.96 -18.18
C LEU A 252 -7.22 19.39 -19.60
N ARG A 253 -5.92 19.66 -19.85
CA ARG A 253 -5.43 19.94 -21.21
C ARG A 253 -5.46 18.66 -22.05
N PRO A 254 -6.12 18.65 -23.21
CA PRO A 254 -6.30 17.43 -23.99
C PRO A 254 -4.97 16.95 -24.58
N GLN A 255 -4.44 15.84 -24.09
CA GLN A 255 -3.54 15.00 -24.88
C GLN A 255 -4.38 14.26 -25.94
N ARG A 256 -3.95 14.32 -27.20
CA ARG A 256 -4.61 13.66 -28.35
C ARG A 256 -4.83 12.18 -28.05
N LEU A 257 -6.09 11.77 -27.94
CA LEU A 257 -6.52 10.37 -27.90
C LEU A 257 -7.16 10.00 -29.25
N VAL A 258 -6.67 8.88 -29.81
CA VAL A 258 -7.17 8.16 -31.00
C VAL A 258 -8.55 7.53 -30.67
N PRO A 259 -9.48 7.40 -31.64
CA PRO A 259 -10.91 7.28 -31.33
C PRO A 259 -11.36 5.85 -31.02
N SER A 260 -12.07 5.68 -29.90
CA SER A 260 -12.91 4.51 -29.62
C SER A 260 -14.25 4.91 -28.97
N VAL A 261 -14.78 6.07 -29.36
CA VAL A 261 -16.06 6.60 -28.84
C VAL A 261 -17.28 5.84 -29.38
N GLU A 262 -17.14 5.04 -30.45
CA GLU A 262 -18.25 4.21 -30.96
C GLU A 262 -18.51 2.93 -30.15
N ALA A 263 -17.55 2.43 -29.37
CA ALA A 263 -17.72 1.19 -28.60
C ALA A 263 -18.46 1.38 -27.26
N ILE A 264 -18.52 2.62 -26.74
CA ILE A 264 -19.23 2.93 -25.49
C ILE A 264 -20.71 3.25 -25.76
N GLY A 265 -21.02 3.75 -26.97
CA GLY A 265 -22.39 4.10 -27.38
C GLY A 265 -23.38 2.93 -27.39
N GLN A 266 -22.93 1.69 -27.56
CA GLN A 266 -23.82 0.53 -27.63
C GLN A 266 -24.12 -0.15 -26.28
N ARG A 267 -23.36 0.14 -25.21
CA ARG A 267 -23.65 -0.39 -23.86
C ARG A 267 -24.60 0.47 -23.02
N ILE A 268 -24.96 1.67 -23.49
CA ILE A 268 -25.87 2.59 -22.77
C ILE A 268 -27.34 2.44 -23.22
N VAL A 269 -27.63 1.70 -24.30
CA VAL A 269 -29.00 1.58 -24.84
C VAL A 269 -29.91 0.63 -24.02
N GLY A 270 -29.39 -0.06 -22.99
CA GLY A 270 -30.12 -1.05 -22.20
C GLY A 270 -30.98 -0.55 -21.02
N SER A 271 -30.99 0.74 -20.67
CA SER A 271 -31.64 1.24 -19.45
C SER A 271 -32.60 2.44 -19.66
N THR A 272 -33.24 2.49 -20.83
CA THR A 272 -34.12 3.59 -21.28
C THR A 272 -35.55 3.59 -20.72
N SER A 273 -35.80 2.95 -19.56
CA SER A 273 -37.14 2.98 -18.92
C SER A 273 -37.29 4.00 -17.77
N TYR A 274 -36.18 4.53 -17.23
CA TYR A 274 -36.23 5.51 -16.13
C TYR A 274 -36.12 6.98 -16.60
N VAL A 275 -35.29 7.24 -17.61
CA VAL A 275 -35.02 8.60 -18.14
C VAL A 275 -36.24 9.22 -18.81
N TRP A 276 -37.06 8.42 -19.48
CA TRP A 276 -38.24 8.90 -20.20
C TRP A 276 -39.39 9.31 -19.26
N ARG A 277 -39.54 8.64 -18.10
CA ARG A 277 -40.58 8.99 -17.10
C ARG A 277 -40.31 10.32 -16.42
N VAL A 278 -39.04 10.66 -16.18
CA VAL A 278 -38.64 11.94 -15.57
C VAL A 278 -38.77 13.11 -16.56
N GLN A 279 -38.38 12.91 -17.83
CA GLN A 279 -38.51 13.96 -18.86
C GLN A 279 -39.97 14.29 -19.21
N THR A 280 -40.86 13.29 -19.17
CA THR A 280 -42.30 13.51 -19.44
C THR A 280 -42.99 14.23 -18.27
N MET A 281 -42.57 13.96 -17.02
CA MET A 281 -43.04 14.68 -15.84
C MET A 281 -42.60 16.15 -15.83
N LEU A 282 -41.39 16.45 -16.33
CA LEU A 282 -40.84 17.80 -16.40
C LEU A 282 -41.40 18.64 -17.56
N ARG A 283 -41.89 18.03 -18.65
CA ARG A 283 -42.52 18.76 -19.77
C ARG A 283 -43.83 19.47 -19.37
N ASN A 284 -44.56 18.95 -18.39
CA ASN A 284 -45.83 19.53 -17.93
C ASN A 284 -45.67 20.71 -16.93
N LEU A 285 -44.44 21.04 -16.51
CA LEU A 285 -44.15 22.15 -15.58
C LEU A 285 -43.71 23.45 -16.28
N ARG A 286 -43.80 23.52 -17.62
CA ARG A 286 -43.43 24.69 -18.45
C ARG A 286 -44.30 25.95 -18.23
N ALA A 287 -45.34 25.90 -17.40
CA ALA A 287 -46.22 27.03 -17.13
C ALA A 287 -45.73 27.98 -16.02
N GLN A 288 -44.60 27.72 -15.34
CA GLN A 288 -44.04 28.62 -14.34
C GLN A 288 -42.51 28.72 -14.49
N GLY A 289 -42.04 29.71 -15.26
CA GLY A 289 -40.63 29.88 -15.62
C GLY A 289 -39.64 29.93 -14.45
N SER A 290 -40.07 30.37 -13.26
CA SER A 290 -39.24 30.38 -12.05
C SER A 290 -38.96 28.98 -11.50
N LEU A 291 -39.91 28.05 -11.54
CA LEU A 291 -39.74 26.70 -11.01
C LEU A 291 -38.86 25.85 -11.94
N TYR A 292 -38.97 26.07 -13.26
CA TYR A 292 -38.14 25.38 -14.26
C TYR A 292 -36.68 25.81 -14.21
N LEU A 293 -36.40 27.11 -14.06
CA LEU A 293 -35.04 27.61 -13.84
C LEU A 293 -34.46 27.10 -12.51
N THR A 294 -35.25 27.02 -11.45
CA THR A 294 -34.81 26.50 -10.15
C THR A 294 -34.55 24.99 -10.18
N LEU A 295 -35.44 24.20 -10.78
CA LEU A 295 -35.25 22.77 -10.96
C LEU A 295 -34.09 22.48 -11.90
N SER A 296 -33.90 23.28 -12.96
CA SER A 296 -32.70 23.21 -13.80
C SER A 296 -31.43 23.67 -13.09
N SER A 297 -31.48 24.62 -12.15
CA SER A 297 -30.32 25.00 -11.34
C SER A 297 -30.03 23.96 -10.25
N CYS A 298 -31.03 23.36 -9.61
CA CYS A 298 -30.84 22.25 -8.68
C CYS A 298 -30.39 20.98 -9.42
N CYS A 299 -30.93 20.69 -10.61
CA CYS A 299 -30.45 19.62 -11.47
C CYS A 299 -29.07 19.93 -12.04
N ALA A 300 -28.72 21.16 -12.40
CA ALA A 300 -27.37 21.53 -12.84
C ALA A 300 -26.38 21.48 -11.68
N VAL A 301 -26.78 21.87 -10.47
CA VAL A 301 -25.97 21.74 -9.25
C VAL A 301 -25.83 20.25 -8.89
N LEU A 302 -26.90 19.46 -8.96
CA LEU A 302 -26.86 18.00 -8.81
C LEU A 302 -26.15 17.28 -9.95
N GLU A 303 -26.12 17.81 -11.18
CA GLU A 303 -25.36 17.33 -12.36
C GLU A 303 -23.94 17.91 -12.39
N VAL A 304 -23.61 18.87 -11.55
CA VAL A 304 -22.23 19.25 -11.22
C VAL A 304 -21.73 18.39 -10.06
N PHE A 305 -22.62 18.04 -9.11
CA PHE A 305 -22.32 17.10 -8.03
C PHE A 305 -22.33 15.63 -8.46
N ALA A 306 -23.12 15.21 -9.47
CA ALA A 306 -23.31 13.80 -9.81
C ALA A 306 -22.17 13.22 -10.67
N PRO A 307 -21.73 13.81 -11.78
CA PRO A 307 -20.63 13.25 -12.57
C PRO A 307 -19.27 13.53 -11.93
N ALA A 308 -19.10 14.53 -11.07
CA ALA A 308 -17.84 14.73 -10.35
C ALA A 308 -17.74 13.87 -9.07
N ALA A 309 -18.86 13.53 -8.42
CA ALA A 309 -18.86 12.55 -7.32
C ALA A 309 -18.93 11.09 -7.80
N LEU A 310 -19.44 10.83 -9.03
CA LEU A 310 -19.48 9.48 -9.64
C LEU A 310 -18.37 9.24 -10.68
N PHE A 311 -17.79 10.27 -11.29
CA PHE A 311 -16.74 10.17 -12.32
C PHE A 311 -15.65 11.26 -12.21
N GLY A 312 -15.58 12.00 -11.12
CA GLY A 312 -14.32 12.63 -10.74
C GLY A 312 -13.38 11.48 -10.46
N SER A 313 -12.53 11.14 -11.44
CA SER A 313 -11.31 10.41 -11.16
C SER A 313 -10.71 11.13 -9.97
N ALA A 314 -10.74 10.50 -8.79
CA ALA A 314 -9.75 10.81 -7.80
C ALA A 314 -8.45 10.72 -8.60
N ASP A 315 -7.75 11.83 -8.80
CA ASP A 315 -6.32 11.74 -8.97
C ASP A 315 -5.89 11.00 -7.70
N ARG A 316 -5.82 9.67 -7.82
CA ARG A 316 -5.38 8.79 -6.77
C ARG A 316 -3.99 9.33 -6.51
N ALA A 317 -3.81 9.97 -5.35
CA ALA A 317 -2.51 10.52 -4.98
C ALA A 317 -1.49 9.43 -5.31
N LEU A 318 -0.56 9.76 -6.19
CA LEU A 318 0.33 8.77 -6.80
C LEU A 318 0.99 7.98 -5.68
N SER A 319 1.08 6.66 -5.84
CA SER A 319 1.84 5.85 -4.90
C SER A 319 3.29 6.38 -4.86
N PRO A 320 4.00 6.29 -3.72
CA PRO A 320 5.40 6.71 -3.67
C PRO A 320 6.26 6.04 -4.74
N ILE A 321 5.89 4.83 -5.18
CA ILE A 321 6.53 4.13 -6.30
C ILE A 321 6.25 4.84 -7.63
N GLN A 322 5.02 5.28 -7.90
CA GLN A 322 4.71 6.09 -9.08
C GLN A 322 5.46 7.42 -9.09
N VAL A 323 5.65 8.06 -7.92
CA VAL A 323 6.45 9.30 -7.81
C VAL A 323 7.93 9.01 -8.00
N GLU A 324 8.46 7.97 -7.37
CA GLU A 324 9.85 7.54 -7.49
C GLU A 324 10.20 7.17 -8.93
N ASN A 325 9.32 6.42 -9.61
CA ASN A 325 9.51 6.03 -11.00
C ASN A 325 9.49 7.21 -11.97
N ARG A 326 9.00 8.40 -11.61
CA ARG A 326 9.10 9.59 -12.46
C ARG A 326 10.49 10.23 -12.45
N LYS A 327 11.35 9.85 -11.50
CA LYS A 327 12.73 10.32 -11.47
C LYS A 327 13.55 9.63 -12.55
N PRO A 328 14.57 10.30 -13.12
CA PRO A 328 15.42 9.69 -14.12
C PRO A 328 16.17 8.49 -13.52
N GLY A 329 16.11 7.35 -14.21
CA GLY A 329 16.97 6.22 -13.96
C GLY A 329 18.25 6.25 -14.79
N THR A 330 19.08 5.24 -14.62
CA THR A 330 20.36 5.06 -15.32
C THR A 330 20.64 3.58 -15.58
N THR A 331 21.56 3.27 -16.50
CA THR A 331 22.10 1.92 -16.76
C THR A 331 23.51 1.73 -16.21
N GLU A 332 24.12 2.76 -15.63
CA GLU A 332 25.50 2.72 -15.07
C GLU A 332 25.67 1.73 -13.91
N TRP A 333 24.55 1.27 -13.34
CA TRP A 333 24.54 0.21 -12.35
C TRP A 333 25.00 -1.13 -12.92
N VAL A 334 24.82 -1.41 -14.22
CA VAL A 334 25.18 -2.69 -14.82
C VAL A 334 26.69 -2.90 -14.76
N LEU A 335 27.13 -4.09 -14.31
CA LEU A 335 28.55 -4.46 -14.31
C LEU A 335 29.04 -4.60 -15.75
N THR A 336 30.08 -3.87 -16.10
CA THR A 336 30.80 -3.93 -17.37
C THR A 336 32.06 -4.81 -17.25
N ARG A 337 32.65 -4.87 -16.06
CA ARG A 337 33.83 -5.70 -15.75
C ARG A 337 33.60 -6.48 -14.45
N PRO A 338 32.77 -7.53 -14.45
CA PRO A 338 32.50 -8.30 -13.23
C PRO A 338 33.79 -8.88 -12.63
N ALA A 339 33.93 -8.82 -11.31
CA ALA A 339 35.00 -9.48 -10.56
C ALA A 339 34.80 -11.01 -10.61
N LEU A 340 35.73 -11.73 -11.25
CA LEU A 340 35.63 -13.18 -11.48
C LEU A 340 36.50 -13.98 -10.50
N HIS A 341 37.47 -13.34 -9.87
CA HIS A 341 38.51 -13.95 -9.05
C HIS A 341 38.69 -13.22 -7.72
N HIS A 342 37.59 -12.72 -7.15
CA HIS A 342 37.57 -11.99 -5.87
C HIS A 342 38.41 -10.70 -5.87
N GLU A 343 38.55 -10.04 -7.03
CA GLU A 343 39.32 -8.80 -7.17
C GLU A 343 38.73 -7.66 -6.34
N ILE A 344 37.39 -7.62 -6.28
CA ILE A 344 36.63 -6.79 -5.35
C ILE A 344 35.31 -7.48 -4.98
N GLU A 345 34.99 -7.47 -3.69
CA GLU A 345 33.79 -8.13 -3.16
C GLU A 345 33.38 -7.48 -1.83
N GLY A 346 32.12 -7.65 -1.45
CA GLY A 346 31.57 -6.98 -0.29
C GLY A 346 30.33 -7.65 0.28
N TYR A 347 30.02 -7.31 1.53
CA TYR A 347 28.76 -7.68 2.18
C TYR A 347 28.26 -6.57 3.11
N ALA A 348 26.96 -6.58 3.37
CA ALA A 348 26.31 -5.66 4.30
C ALA A 348 26.19 -6.30 5.70
N SER A 349 26.30 -5.48 6.75
CA SER A 349 26.07 -5.94 8.15
C SER A 349 24.64 -6.42 8.40
N LEU A 350 23.69 -6.02 7.56
CA LEU A 350 22.28 -6.35 7.66
C LEU A 350 21.77 -6.72 6.28
N THR A 351 20.83 -7.67 6.20
CA THR A 351 20.09 -7.96 4.94
C THR A 351 19.16 -6.80 4.56
N SER A 352 18.72 -6.03 5.55
CA SER A 352 17.82 -4.91 5.38
C SER A 352 18.00 -3.84 6.47
N VAL A 353 17.68 -2.59 6.13
CA VAL A 353 17.80 -1.42 7.00
C VAL A 353 16.56 -0.54 6.86
N ASN A 354 16.02 -0.04 7.97
CA ASN A 354 14.88 0.86 7.92
C ASN A 354 15.31 2.31 7.68
N ARG A 355 14.41 3.14 7.16
CA ARG A 355 14.65 4.60 7.05
C ARG A 355 14.87 5.20 8.44
N GLY A 356 15.93 5.99 8.57
CA GLY A 356 16.41 6.54 9.84
C GLY A 356 17.55 5.75 10.48
N ASP A 357 17.79 4.52 10.03
CA ASP A 357 18.84 3.65 10.56
C ASP A 357 20.10 3.69 9.69
N ARG A 358 21.07 2.81 10.01
CA ARG A 358 22.36 2.72 9.35
C ARG A 358 22.71 1.27 9.01
N VAL A 359 23.40 1.08 7.89
CA VAL A 359 23.97 -0.20 7.47
C VAL A 359 25.46 -0.03 7.23
N LYS A 360 26.26 -1.04 7.58
CA LYS A 360 27.70 -1.07 7.33
C LYS A 360 27.96 -1.91 6.08
N LEU A 361 28.78 -1.40 5.17
CA LEU A 361 29.22 -2.08 3.96
C LEU A 361 30.71 -2.42 4.10
N PHE A 362 31.02 -3.71 4.17
CA PHE A 362 32.39 -4.22 4.25
C PHE A 362 32.88 -4.61 2.86
N VAL A 363 34.15 -4.30 2.57
CA VAL A 363 34.75 -4.53 1.26
C VAL A 363 36.13 -5.14 1.43
N ASN A 364 36.43 -6.14 0.60
CA ASN A 364 37.74 -6.74 0.41
C ASN A 364 38.23 -6.46 -1.01
N THR A 365 39.45 -5.94 -1.14
CA THR A 365 40.12 -5.77 -2.44
C THR A 365 41.63 -5.55 -2.24
N ALA A 366 42.43 -6.07 -3.17
CA ALA A 366 43.86 -5.80 -3.24
C ALA A 366 44.21 -4.50 -4.00
N ALA A 367 43.22 -3.87 -4.64
CA ALA A 367 43.40 -2.59 -5.33
C ALA A 367 43.71 -1.46 -4.33
N ASP A 368 44.43 -0.41 -4.77
CA ASP A 368 44.81 0.72 -3.90
C ASP A 368 43.59 1.48 -3.35
N SER A 369 42.55 1.57 -4.17
CA SER A 369 41.29 2.21 -3.83
C SER A 369 40.12 1.57 -4.56
N TYR A 370 38.91 1.90 -4.14
CA TYR A 370 37.70 1.56 -4.85
C TYR A 370 36.70 2.70 -4.76
N THR A 371 35.75 2.72 -5.69
CA THR A 371 34.63 3.66 -5.69
C THR A 371 33.33 2.90 -5.50
N LEU A 372 32.41 3.50 -4.74
CA LEU A 372 31.09 2.96 -4.42
C LEU A 372 29.99 3.89 -4.95
N HIS A 373 29.02 3.30 -5.65
CA HIS A 373 27.77 3.93 -6.07
C HIS A 373 26.60 3.12 -5.52
N ILE A 374 25.59 3.79 -4.97
CA ILE A 374 24.37 3.15 -4.46
C ILE A 374 23.23 3.38 -5.44
N TYR A 375 22.60 2.27 -5.87
CA TYR A 375 21.47 2.28 -6.78
C TYR A 375 20.24 1.68 -6.10
N ARG A 376 19.08 2.36 -6.22
CA ARG A 376 17.78 1.76 -5.92
C ARG A 376 17.30 1.04 -7.17
N MET A 377 17.08 -0.26 -7.06
CA MET A 377 16.58 -1.11 -8.14
C MET A 377 15.08 -0.91 -8.33
N GLY A 378 14.62 -0.90 -9.58
CA GLY A 378 13.22 -0.58 -9.90
C GLY A 378 12.96 -0.53 -11.41
N TRP A 379 11.87 0.12 -11.83
CA TRP A 379 11.54 0.23 -13.27
C TRP A 379 12.27 1.38 -13.98
N TYR A 380 12.04 2.63 -13.55
CA TYR A 380 12.62 3.88 -14.10
C TYR A 380 12.66 3.94 -15.65
N GLN A 381 11.50 3.93 -16.29
CA GLN A 381 11.36 3.95 -17.77
C GLN A 381 12.12 2.81 -18.48
N GLY A 382 12.44 1.73 -17.76
CA GLY A 382 13.13 0.56 -18.29
C GLY A 382 14.64 0.53 -18.02
N THR A 383 15.27 1.62 -17.54
CA THR A 383 16.72 1.64 -17.26
C THR A 383 17.11 0.77 -16.07
N GLY A 384 16.16 0.50 -15.16
CA GLY A 384 16.28 -0.53 -14.14
C GLY A 384 16.79 -0.10 -12.77
N ALA A 385 17.46 1.05 -12.67
CA ALA A 385 17.81 1.60 -11.38
C ALA A 385 17.91 3.12 -11.44
N ARG A 386 17.90 3.74 -10.26
CA ARG A 386 18.27 5.14 -10.07
C ARG A 386 19.46 5.22 -9.13
N GLU A 387 20.43 6.05 -9.46
CA GLU A 387 21.52 6.36 -8.54
C GLU A 387 21.02 7.23 -7.39
N ILE A 388 21.33 6.80 -6.16
CA ILE A 388 20.88 7.41 -4.92
C ILE A 388 22.01 8.17 -4.24
N ALA A 389 23.22 7.64 -4.33
CA ALA A 389 24.42 8.22 -3.74
C ALA A 389 25.67 7.71 -4.46
N GLY A 390 26.72 8.54 -4.53
CA GLY A 390 27.96 8.21 -5.23
C GLY A 390 28.45 9.39 -6.07
N PRO A 391 29.68 9.32 -6.62
CA PRO A 391 30.73 8.35 -6.31
C PRO A 391 31.31 8.56 -4.90
N ILE A 392 31.57 7.48 -4.16
CA ILE A 392 32.25 7.51 -2.86
C ILE A 392 33.56 6.74 -2.97
N ARG A 393 34.69 7.45 -2.99
CA ARG A 393 36.02 6.84 -3.06
C ARG A 393 36.51 6.40 -1.68
N ARG A 394 37.08 5.21 -1.59
CA ARG A 394 37.62 4.60 -0.36
C ARG A 394 38.97 3.96 -0.64
N LYS A 395 39.81 3.87 0.39
CA LYS A 395 41.05 3.10 0.32
C LYS A 395 40.72 1.61 0.28
N GLY A 396 41.38 0.85 -0.59
CA GLY A 396 41.27 -0.59 -0.65
C GLY A 396 41.98 -1.26 0.53
N GLN A 397 41.49 -2.44 0.89
CA GLN A 397 42.03 -3.23 2.00
C GLN A 397 41.80 -4.70 1.70
N VAL A 398 42.90 -5.47 1.75
CA VAL A 398 42.83 -6.92 1.80
C VAL A 398 42.37 -7.31 3.20
N GLN A 399 41.27 -8.04 3.27
CA GLN A 399 40.67 -8.48 4.52
C GLN A 399 41.20 -9.87 4.91
N PRO A 400 41.18 -10.24 6.21
CA PRO A 400 41.57 -11.56 6.65
C PRO A 400 40.70 -12.66 6.02
N LEU A 401 41.32 -13.77 5.60
CA LEU A 401 40.59 -14.95 5.16
C LEU A 401 39.86 -15.58 6.35
N PRO A 402 38.56 -15.90 6.22
CA PRO A 402 37.81 -16.55 7.29
C PRO A 402 38.26 -18.01 7.46
N ILE A 403 38.19 -18.50 8.69
CA ILE A 403 38.44 -19.90 9.02
C ILE A 403 37.11 -20.64 8.98
N MET A 404 37.08 -21.77 8.28
CA MET A 404 35.91 -22.64 8.24
C MET A 404 35.80 -23.43 9.54
N ASP A 405 34.60 -23.47 10.14
CA ASP A 405 34.30 -24.40 11.23
C ASP A 405 34.29 -25.84 10.68
N PRO A 406 35.14 -26.75 11.19
CA PRO A 406 35.24 -28.11 10.68
C PRO A 406 34.00 -28.97 10.97
N ASN A 407 33.18 -28.62 11.97
CA ASN A 407 32.01 -29.41 12.36
C ASN A 407 30.76 -29.01 11.56
N THR A 408 30.57 -27.70 11.36
CA THR A 408 29.37 -27.16 10.73
C THR A 408 29.59 -26.71 9.28
N GLY A 409 30.84 -26.53 8.85
CA GLY A 409 31.17 -25.92 7.56
C GLY A 409 30.94 -24.41 7.52
N LEU A 410 30.65 -23.76 8.65
CA LEU A 410 30.41 -22.33 8.72
C LEU A 410 31.64 -21.54 8.28
N ILE A 411 31.44 -20.60 7.35
CA ILE A 411 32.44 -19.62 6.93
C ILE A 411 31.87 -18.23 7.21
N GLU A 412 32.53 -17.46 8.06
CA GLU A 412 32.08 -16.14 8.48
C GLU A 412 33.23 -15.13 8.48
N CYS A 413 33.03 -13.98 7.83
CA CYS A 413 34.02 -12.92 7.75
C CYS A 413 34.02 -12.05 9.01
N ARG A 414 35.21 -11.62 9.43
CA ARG A 414 35.42 -10.55 10.41
C ARG A 414 36.13 -9.36 9.76
N TRP A 415 35.53 -8.85 8.68
CA TRP A 415 36.11 -7.74 7.94
C TRP A 415 36.02 -6.44 8.75
N GLU A 416 37.01 -5.58 8.59
CA GLU A 416 37.15 -4.32 9.32
C GLU A 416 36.94 -3.11 8.41
N ASN A 417 36.89 -1.92 9.01
CA ASN A 417 36.81 -0.62 8.32
C ASN A 417 35.64 -0.44 7.33
N PRO A 418 34.39 -0.74 7.72
CA PRO A 418 33.26 -0.60 6.82
C PRO A 418 33.01 0.85 6.39
N PHE A 419 32.32 1.03 5.27
CA PHE A 419 31.59 2.27 5.01
C PHE A 419 30.23 2.22 5.73
N THR A 420 29.97 3.19 6.62
CA THR A 420 28.67 3.29 7.29
C THR A 420 27.75 4.19 6.47
N LEU A 421 26.71 3.60 5.90
CA LEU A 421 25.68 4.29 5.14
C LEU A 421 24.50 4.59 6.07
N ALA A 422 24.16 5.87 6.22
CA ALA A 422 22.97 6.32 6.92
C ALA A 422 21.80 6.47 5.93
N ILE A 423 20.63 5.95 6.28
CA ILE A 423 19.41 6.09 5.49
C ILE A 423 18.59 7.24 6.09
N PRO A 424 18.45 8.38 5.41
CA PRO A 424 17.69 9.51 5.94
C PRO A 424 16.22 9.17 6.22
N LEU A 425 15.67 9.71 7.32
CA LEU A 425 14.24 9.68 7.59
C LEU A 425 13.59 11.00 7.17
N ASN A 426 13.31 11.13 5.88
CA ASN A 426 12.59 12.28 5.35
C ASN A 426 11.08 11.98 5.31
N ARG A 427 10.34 12.49 6.30
CA ARG A 427 8.88 12.27 6.40
C ARG A 427 8.06 13.06 5.40
N SER A 428 8.64 14.10 4.80
CA SER A 428 8.01 14.92 3.76
C SER A 428 8.19 14.34 2.36
N ASP A 429 9.21 13.51 2.14
CA ASP A 429 9.47 12.87 0.86
C ASP A 429 9.71 11.37 1.05
N ALA A 430 8.71 10.56 0.73
CA ALA A 430 8.81 9.10 0.76
C ALA A 430 9.71 8.53 -0.34
N THR A 431 10.15 9.36 -1.28
CA THR A 431 11.03 9.01 -2.39
C THR A 431 12.50 9.33 -2.12
N ASP A 432 12.78 10.06 -1.03
CA ASP A 432 14.11 10.22 -0.45
C ASP A 432 14.46 8.93 0.33
N TRP A 433 15.17 8.03 -0.36
CA TRP A 433 15.36 6.62 0.01
C TRP A 433 14.04 5.85 0.12
N ALA A 434 13.31 5.76 -0.99
CA ALA A 434 12.11 4.92 -1.10
C ALA A 434 12.40 3.47 -0.72
N SER A 435 11.44 2.81 -0.05
CA SER A 435 11.55 1.37 0.19
C SER A 435 11.79 0.62 -1.12
N GLY A 436 12.71 -0.34 -1.10
CA GLY A 436 13.21 -0.98 -2.32
C GLY A 436 14.39 -1.88 -2.05
N ILE A 437 14.82 -2.57 -3.10
CA ILE A 437 16.07 -3.35 -3.12
C ILE A 437 17.17 -2.44 -3.66
N TYR A 438 18.33 -2.45 -3.02
CA TYR A 438 19.45 -1.57 -3.32
C TYR A 438 20.69 -2.39 -3.62
N LEU A 439 21.47 -1.93 -4.60
CA LEU A 439 22.79 -2.45 -4.92
C LEU A 439 23.83 -1.36 -4.70
N ALA A 440 24.82 -1.64 -3.86
CA ALA A 440 26.06 -0.88 -3.84
C ALA A 440 27.00 -1.48 -4.89
N LYS A 441 27.19 -0.79 -6.01
CA LYS A 441 28.19 -1.16 -7.03
C LYS A 441 29.57 -0.71 -6.55
N LEU A 442 30.47 -1.66 -6.42
CA LEU A 442 31.88 -1.47 -6.12
C LEU A 442 32.67 -1.48 -7.43
N THR A 443 33.63 -0.58 -7.57
CA THR A 443 34.58 -0.57 -8.70
C THR A 443 35.99 -0.43 -8.15
N ALA A 444 36.83 -1.43 -8.37
CA ALA A 444 38.24 -1.43 -7.98
C ALA A 444 39.03 -0.44 -8.84
N GLU A 445 39.98 0.29 -8.24
CA GLU A 445 40.83 1.25 -8.93
C GLU A 445 42.32 0.98 -8.67
N PRO A 446 43.17 0.97 -9.71
CA PRO A 446 42.90 1.36 -11.10
C PRO A 446 42.39 0.21 -12.01
N THR A 447 42.24 -1.00 -11.46
CA THR A 447 42.07 -2.22 -12.25
C THR A 447 40.71 -2.30 -12.95
N GLY A 448 39.64 -1.80 -12.33
CA GLY A 448 38.33 -1.57 -12.93
C GLY A 448 37.33 -2.73 -12.76
N GLU A 449 37.65 -3.78 -12.01
CA GLU A 449 36.72 -4.88 -11.70
C GLU A 449 35.60 -4.41 -10.78
N GLU A 450 34.44 -5.04 -10.91
CA GLU A 450 33.20 -4.57 -10.29
C GLU A 450 32.41 -5.71 -9.66
N SER A 451 31.77 -5.44 -8.52
CA SER A 451 30.84 -6.36 -7.86
C SER A 451 29.78 -5.59 -7.07
N TYR A 452 28.73 -6.28 -6.62
CA TYR A 452 27.69 -5.65 -5.81
C TYR A 452 27.77 -6.01 -4.32
N ILE A 453 27.13 -5.16 -3.52
CA ILE A 453 26.57 -5.53 -2.22
C ILE A 453 25.07 -5.26 -2.28
N ILE A 454 24.25 -6.27 -2.02
CA ILE A 454 22.79 -6.15 -1.97
C ILE A 454 22.27 -5.91 -0.54
N PHE A 455 21.28 -5.04 -0.40
CA PHE A 455 20.50 -4.86 0.83
C PHE A 455 19.12 -4.28 0.52
N VAL A 456 18.16 -4.44 1.43
CA VAL A 456 16.82 -3.85 1.31
C VAL A 456 16.69 -2.61 2.18
N VAL A 457 16.08 -1.56 1.66
CA VAL A 457 15.63 -0.42 2.47
C VAL A 457 14.14 -0.59 2.76
N ARG A 458 13.80 -0.66 4.05
CA ARG A 458 12.41 -0.78 4.53
C ARG A 458 11.79 0.58 4.79
N ASP A 459 10.47 0.61 4.93
CA ASP A 459 9.72 1.77 5.41
C ASP A 459 8.64 1.31 6.41
N ASP A 460 9.08 0.85 7.58
CA ASP A 460 8.24 0.16 8.57
C ASP A 460 7.12 1.06 9.13
N ALA A 461 7.22 2.38 8.95
CA ALA A 461 6.22 3.35 9.38
C ALA A 461 5.08 3.55 8.36
N ARG A 462 5.24 3.06 7.13
CA ARG A 462 4.29 3.28 6.03
C ARG A 462 3.48 2.00 5.76
N PRO A 463 2.15 2.03 5.94
CA PRO A 463 1.30 0.99 5.37
C PRO A 463 1.33 1.08 3.84
N SER A 464 1.28 -0.07 3.17
CA SER A 464 1.21 -0.17 1.72
C SER A 464 0.21 -1.24 1.31
N THR A 465 -0.20 -1.24 0.06
CA THR A 465 -1.12 -2.27 -0.44
C THR A 465 -0.43 -3.64 -0.44
N TYR A 466 0.80 -3.72 -0.95
CA TYR A 466 1.54 -4.98 -1.03
C TYR A 466 2.92 -4.88 -0.37
N LEU A 467 3.24 -5.85 0.49
CA LEU A 467 4.59 -6.07 0.98
C LEU A 467 5.25 -7.16 0.15
N ILE A 468 6.37 -6.83 -0.49
CA ILE A 468 7.24 -7.78 -1.20
C ILE A 468 8.31 -8.29 -0.23
N GLN A 469 8.45 -9.62 -0.16
CA GLN A 469 9.57 -10.27 0.50
C GLN A 469 10.65 -10.64 -0.52
N SER A 470 11.89 -10.23 -0.29
CA SER A 470 13.07 -10.75 -1.00
C SER A 470 13.63 -11.97 -0.28
N SER A 471 13.95 -13.02 -1.04
CA SER A 471 14.32 -14.38 -0.61
C SER A 471 15.78 -14.53 -0.24
N VAL A 472 16.29 -13.61 0.59
CA VAL A 472 17.70 -13.58 1.02
C VAL A 472 18.16 -14.85 1.75
N THR A 473 17.26 -15.59 2.40
CA THR A 473 17.60 -16.88 3.03
C THR A 473 17.92 -17.94 1.99
N THR A 474 17.18 -17.99 0.87
CA THR A 474 17.51 -18.84 -0.27
C THR A 474 18.83 -18.41 -0.92
N PHE A 475 19.03 -17.11 -1.14
CA PHE A 475 20.27 -16.61 -1.72
C PHE A 475 21.47 -17.09 -0.90
N GLN A 476 21.33 -17.06 0.42
CA GLN A 476 22.38 -17.44 1.34
C GLN A 476 22.55 -18.95 1.50
N ALA A 477 21.46 -19.72 1.39
CA ALA A 477 21.49 -21.18 1.40
C ALA A 477 22.31 -21.75 0.23
N TYR A 478 22.19 -21.14 -0.96
CA TYR A 478 22.95 -21.52 -2.15
C TYR A 478 24.28 -20.80 -2.30
N ASN A 479 24.57 -19.79 -1.48
CA ASN A 479 25.81 -19.04 -1.55
C ASN A 479 27.02 -19.95 -1.23
N ASN A 480 27.82 -20.27 -2.25
CA ASN A 480 29.02 -21.10 -2.11
C ASN A 480 30.30 -20.30 -1.83
N TRP A 481 30.19 -19.00 -1.50
CA TRP A 481 31.35 -18.16 -1.22
C TRP A 481 32.21 -18.78 -0.10
N GLY A 482 33.51 -18.90 -0.34
CA GLY A 482 34.44 -19.62 0.54
C GLY A 482 34.45 -21.14 0.36
N GLY A 483 33.68 -21.68 -0.59
CA GLY A 483 33.64 -23.10 -0.94
C GLY A 483 32.56 -23.93 -0.23
N LYS A 484 31.63 -23.30 0.51
CA LYS A 484 30.58 -23.98 1.28
C LYS A 484 29.22 -23.30 1.15
N SER A 485 28.19 -24.10 0.87
CA SER A 485 26.76 -23.78 0.88
C SER A 485 25.98 -24.89 1.60
N LEU A 486 24.65 -24.80 1.67
CA LEU A 486 23.78 -25.85 2.22
C LEU A 486 23.53 -27.00 1.23
N TYR A 487 24.31 -27.09 0.15
CA TYR A 487 24.18 -28.14 -0.87
C TYR A 487 25.50 -28.82 -1.16
N ALA A 488 25.48 -30.15 -1.22
CA ALA A 488 26.69 -30.95 -1.46
C ALA A 488 27.26 -30.71 -2.86
N PHE A 489 26.41 -30.56 -3.88
CA PHE A 489 26.86 -30.27 -5.26
C PHE A 489 27.54 -28.90 -5.38
N ASN A 490 27.27 -27.99 -4.44
CA ASN A 490 27.74 -26.62 -4.44
C ASN A 490 28.66 -26.33 -3.23
N SER A 491 29.38 -27.36 -2.78
CA SER A 491 30.30 -27.29 -1.65
C SER A 491 31.50 -28.23 -1.82
N ALA A 492 32.70 -27.76 -1.53
CA ALA A 492 33.88 -28.61 -1.49
C ALA A 492 33.84 -29.52 -0.24
N GLY A 493 34.00 -30.84 -0.42
CA GLY A 493 34.04 -31.79 0.70
C GLY A 493 32.72 -31.94 1.47
N GLY A 494 31.58 -31.81 0.79
CA GLY A 494 30.24 -31.96 1.38
C GLY A 494 29.60 -30.64 1.85
N GLN A 495 28.29 -30.65 2.07
CA GLN A 495 27.53 -29.45 2.44
C GLN A 495 27.85 -28.94 3.85
N ALA A 496 27.66 -27.64 4.05
CA ALA A 496 27.64 -27.05 5.39
C ALA A 496 26.26 -27.28 6.05
N ALA A 497 26.24 -27.34 7.38
CA ALA A 497 25.04 -27.24 8.20
C ALA A 497 24.70 -25.77 8.52
N ASN A 498 25.71 -24.88 8.53
CA ASN A 498 25.53 -23.48 8.90
C ASN A 498 26.12 -22.56 7.82
N VAL A 499 25.41 -21.48 7.48
CA VAL A 499 25.89 -20.44 6.55
C VAL A 499 25.62 -19.03 7.10
N SER A 500 26.58 -18.11 7.00
CA SER A 500 26.49 -16.76 7.60
C SER A 500 26.22 -15.65 6.59
N PHE A 501 25.33 -14.72 6.91
CA PHE A 501 25.13 -13.49 6.14
C PHE A 501 26.31 -12.51 6.25
N ASN A 502 27.27 -12.73 7.15
CA ASN A 502 28.51 -11.95 7.26
C ASN A 502 29.57 -12.47 6.28
N ARG A 503 29.20 -12.59 4.99
CA ARG A 503 30.10 -12.90 3.88
C ARG A 503 29.51 -12.42 2.55
N PRO A 504 30.33 -12.17 1.52
CA PRO A 504 29.84 -11.81 0.18
C PRO A 504 28.97 -12.90 -0.45
N TYR A 505 28.19 -12.52 -1.47
CA TYR A 505 27.56 -13.48 -2.37
C TYR A 505 28.50 -13.86 -3.50
N ALA A 506 28.62 -15.17 -3.74
CA ALA A 506 29.45 -15.72 -4.80
C ALA A 506 28.99 -15.32 -6.20
N ILE A 507 29.88 -15.52 -7.16
CA ILE A 507 29.57 -15.45 -8.59
C ILE A 507 28.81 -16.71 -9.02
N SER A 508 27.92 -16.56 -10.00
CA SER A 508 27.26 -17.69 -10.65
C SER A 508 28.32 -18.62 -11.29
N PRO A 509 28.15 -19.95 -11.21
CA PRO A 509 29.06 -20.88 -11.88
C PRO A 509 29.01 -20.78 -13.41
N LEU A 510 28.04 -20.06 -13.97
CA LEU A 510 27.89 -19.83 -15.41
C LEU A 510 28.48 -18.46 -15.81
N PRO A 511 29.52 -18.42 -16.67
CA PRO A 511 30.20 -17.17 -17.02
C PRO A 511 29.29 -16.06 -17.58
N LEU A 512 28.23 -16.43 -18.31
CA LEU A 512 27.26 -15.46 -18.86
C LEU A 512 26.49 -14.69 -17.77
N ALA A 513 26.36 -15.27 -16.58
CA ALA A 513 25.68 -14.67 -15.42
C ALA A 513 26.62 -13.90 -14.47
N SER A 514 27.91 -13.76 -14.81
CA SER A 514 28.89 -13.02 -14.02
C SER A 514 28.47 -11.60 -13.65
N ARG A 515 27.62 -10.95 -14.47
CA ARG A 515 27.12 -9.58 -14.24
C ARG A 515 26.24 -9.43 -13.00
N GLY A 516 25.87 -10.51 -12.32
CA GLY A 516 25.16 -10.47 -11.04
C GLY A 516 26.04 -10.74 -9.80
N VAL A 517 27.36 -10.86 -9.94
CA VAL A 517 28.26 -11.16 -8.80
C VAL A 517 28.05 -10.18 -7.64
N GLY A 518 27.84 -10.73 -6.43
CA GLY A 518 27.57 -9.96 -5.21
C GLY A 518 26.10 -9.55 -4.99
N ALA A 519 25.21 -9.79 -5.96
CA ALA A 519 23.77 -9.47 -5.84
C ALA A 519 22.90 -10.63 -5.33
N GLY A 520 23.50 -11.75 -4.91
CA GLY A 520 22.75 -12.99 -4.63
C GLY A 520 22.00 -13.45 -5.89
N ASP A 521 20.82 -14.06 -5.71
CA ASP A 521 20.02 -14.58 -6.82
C ASP A 521 19.04 -13.56 -7.43
N PHE A 522 19.14 -12.30 -7.00
CA PHE A 522 18.23 -11.22 -7.38
C PHE A 522 18.25 -10.92 -8.90
N LEU A 523 19.46 -10.80 -9.47
CA LEU A 523 19.66 -10.47 -10.91
C LEU A 523 19.88 -11.71 -11.77
N THR A 524 20.68 -12.64 -11.25
CA THR A 524 21.12 -13.87 -11.90
C THR A 524 21.14 -14.97 -10.87
N SER A 525 20.81 -16.19 -11.24
CA SER A 525 20.81 -17.31 -10.30
C SER A 525 22.21 -17.87 -10.06
N ASN A 526 22.52 -18.10 -8.78
CA ASN A 526 23.68 -18.86 -8.33
C ASN A 526 23.27 -20.25 -7.81
N SER A 527 21.96 -20.56 -7.82
CA SER A 527 21.37 -21.78 -7.26
C SER A 527 21.33 -22.98 -8.21
N PHE A 528 22.10 -22.95 -9.31
CA PHE A 528 22.05 -23.97 -10.34
C PHE A 528 23.21 -24.96 -10.27
N PRO A 529 22.95 -26.29 -10.31
CA PRO A 529 23.98 -27.29 -10.52
C PRO A 529 24.64 -27.13 -11.90
N ILE A 530 25.97 -27.29 -11.95
CA ILE A 530 26.71 -27.33 -13.22
C ILE A 530 26.22 -28.53 -14.04
N GLY A 531 25.83 -28.27 -15.30
CA GLY A 531 25.37 -29.30 -16.25
C GLY A 531 23.85 -29.37 -16.43
N TYR A 532 23.07 -28.64 -15.64
CA TYR A 532 21.62 -28.53 -15.85
C TYR A 532 21.32 -27.58 -17.02
N GLN A 533 20.40 -27.96 -17.91
CA GLN A 533 19.94 -27.10 -19.01
C GLN A 533 18.91 -26.08 -18.50
N ALA A 534 19.34 -25.14 -17.67
CA ALA A 534 18.51 -24.08 -17.13
C ALA A 534 19.09 -22.69 -17.43
N SER A 535 18.24 -21.66 -17.47
CA SER A 535 18.68 -20.27 -17.63
C SER A 535 19.25 -19.74 -16.32
N ALA A 536 20.39 -19.05 -16.38
CA ALA A 536 21.00 -18.37 -15.24
C ALA A 536 20.32 -17.03 -14.88
N SER A 537 19.16 -16.70 -15.47
CA SER A 537 18.41 -15.49 -15.13
C SER A 537 17.85 -15.60 -13.71
N GLY A 538 17.89 -14.49 -12.95
CA GLY A 538 17.11 -14.37 -11.73
C GLY A 538 15.61 -14.23 -12.02
N TRP A 539 14.78 -14.25 -10.97
CA TRP A 539 13.32 -14.15 -11.07
C TRP A 539 12.74 -12.93 -10.34
N GLU A 540 13.29 -12.58 -9.17
CA GLU A 540 12.75 -11.51 -8.34
C GLU A 540 12.74 -10.16 -9.04
N TYR A 541 13.83 -9.80 -9.72
CA TYR A 541 13.95 -8.47 -10.31
C TYR A 541 12.92 -8.23 -11.44
N ASN A 542 12.52 -9.26 -12.18
CA ASN A 542 11.45 -9.17 -13.18
C ASN A 542 10.10 -8.80 -12.53
N MET A 543 9.77 -9.41 -11.38
CA MET A 543 8.59 -9.07 -10.60
C MET A 543 8.67 -7.63 -10.06
N VAL A 544 9.81 -7.23 -9.49
CA VAL A 544 10.03 -5.86 -8.98
C VAL A 544 9.81 -4.82 -10.08
N ARG A 545 10.47 -4.99 -11.24
CA ARG A 545 10.32 -4.10 -12.38
C ARG A 545 8.87 -4.03 -12.86
N TRP A 546 8.18 -5.16 -12.91
CA TRP A 546 6.80 -5.20 -13.36
C TRP A 546 5.85 -4.46 -12.41
N LEU A 547 5.91 -4.76 -11.12
CA LEU A 547 5.05 -4.12 -10.12
C LEU A 547 5.24 -2.59 -10.11
N GLU A 548 6.49 -2.16 -10.21
CA GLU A 548 6.84 -0.76 -10.27
C GLU A 548 6.39 -0.08 -11.56
N ARG A 549 6.53 -0.77 -12.72
CA ARG A 549 6.05 -0.29 -14.02
C ARG A 549 4.54 -0.07 -14.03
N GLU A 550 3.79 -0.99 -13.43
CA GLU A 550 2.32 -0.90 -13.29
C GLU A 550 1.90 0.12 -12.22
N GLY A 551 2.83 0.59 -11.39
CA GLY A 551 2.61 1.66 -10.41
C GLY A 551 1.96 1.19 -9.11
N TYR A 552 2.03 -0.11 -8.79
CA TYR A 552 1.49 -0.64 -7.55
C TYR A 552 2.14 0.01 -6.31
N ASP A 553 1.35 0.15 -5.25
CA ASP A 553 1.79 0.65 -3.97
C ASP A 553 2.49 -0.46 -3.17
N VAL A 554 3.78 -0.64 -3.42
CA VAL A 554 4.62 -1.67 -2.82
C VAL A 554 5.61 -1.10 -1.79
N THR A 555 5.90 -1.91 -0.77
CA THR A 555 7.06 -1.78 0.12
C THR A 555 7.82 -3.10 0.15
N TYR A 556 9.09 -3.06 0.56
CA TYR A 556 10.01 -4.20 0.49
C TYR A 556 10.58 -4.55 1.86
N ALA A 557 10.68 -5.85 2.12
CA ALA A 557 11.33 -6.45 3.27
C ALA A 557 12.05 -7.74 2.84
N THR A 558 12.80 -8.36 3.76
CA THR A 558 13.46 -9.66 3.56
C THR A 558 12.80 -10.73 4.41
N ASN A 559 13.06 -12.01 4.14
CA ASN A 559 12.55 -13.09 4.99
C ASN A 559 12.99 -12.92 6.45
N VAL A 560 14.21 -12.41 6.68
CA VAL A 560 14.75 -12.14 8.03
C VAL A 560 13.89 -11.11 8.77
N ASP A 561 13.32 -10.13 8.06
CA ASP A 561 12.39 -9.17 8.66
C ASP A 561 11.05 -9.81 9.06
N VAL A 562 10.56 -10.73 8.22
CA VAL A 562 9.36 -11.52 8.52
C VAL A 562 9.63 -12.55 9.62
N HIS A 563 10.88 -12.97 9.84
CA HIS A 563 11.26 -13.71 11.04
C HIS A 563 11.18 -12.82 12.29
N ALA A 564 11.84 -11.67 12.26
CA ALA A 564 12.05 -10.82 13.43
C ALA A 564 10.81 -10.03 13.87
N ASN A 565 9.92 -9.62 12.96
CA ASN A 565 8.87 -8.64 13.25
C ASN A 565 7.44 -9.17 13.08
N GLN A 566 6.86 -9.62 14.21
CA GLN A 566 5.48 -10.14 14.31
C GLN A 566 4.38 -9.18 13.82
N GLY A 567 4.65 -7.87 13.76
CA GLY A 567 3.69 -6.85 13.33
C GLY A 567 3.79 -6.51 11.84
N LEU A 568 4.88 -6.89 11.18
CA LEU A 568 5.26 -6.39 9.84
C LEU A 568 4.15 -6.60 8.81
N LEU A 569 3.60 -7.82 8.72
CA LEU A 569 2.62 -8.16 7.69
C LEU A 569 1.27 -7.45 7.89
N THR A 570 0.93 -7.07 9.12
CA THR A 570 -0.42 -6.58 9.47
C THR A 570 -0.68 -5.12 9.12
N SER A 571 0.35 -4.37 8.73
CA SER A 571 0.21 -3.01 8.18
C SER A 571 -0.08 -2.96 6.69
N HIS A 572 -0.13 -4.12 6.01
CA HIS A 572 -0.31 -4.23 4.57
C HIS A 572 -1.60 -4.98 4.22
N HIS A 573 -2.11 -4.83 3.00
CA HIS A 573 -3.30 -5.57 2.57
C HIS A 573 -2.96 -6.97 2.05
N ALA A 574 -1.76 -7.11 1.45
CA ALA A 574 -1.28 -8.38 0.91
C ALA A 574 0.22 -8.57 1.14
N PHE A 575 0.62 -9.82 1.33
CA PHE A 575 2.01 -10.28 1.37
C PHE A 575 2.35 -11.06 0.11
N LEU A 576 3.46 -10.73 -0.54
CA LEU A 576 3.91 -11.32 -1.79
C LEU A 576 5.27 -12.01 -1.60
N SER A 577 5.27 -13.33 -1.78
CA SER A 577 6.46 -14.18 -1.89
C SER A 577 6.79 -14.37 -3.36
N VAL A 578 8.01 -14.04 -3.79
CA VAL A 578 8.36 -13.91 -5.20
C VAL A 578 9.68 -14.63 -5.51
N GLY A 579 9.89 -15.04 -6.76
CA GLY A 579 11.17 -15.62 -7.18
C GLY A 579 11.37 -17.04 -6.68
N HIS A 580 12.39 -17.27 -5.84
CA HIS A 580 12.72 -18.60 -5.27
C HIS A 580 12.80 -18.55 -3.75
N ASP A 581 11.70 -18.86 -3.07
CA ASP A 581 11.56 -18.62 -1.63
C ASP A 581 11.57 -19.91 -0.78
N GLU A 582 12.61 -20.72 -0.96
CA GLU A 582 12.70 -22.10 -0.46
C GLU A 582 12.90 -22.24 1.06
N TYR A 583 13.70 -21.37 1.67
CA TYR A 583 14.21 -21.55 3.04
C TYR A 583 13.48 -20.67 4.05
N TRP A 584 12.61 -21.26 4.86
CA TRP A 584 11.74 -20.55 5.81
C TRP A 584 11.97 -21.01 7.25
N SER A 585 12.05 -20.05 8.17
CA SER A 585 12.05 -20.37 9.61
C SER A 585 10.63 -20.61 10.14
N TRP A 586 10.54 -21.23 11.32
CA TRP A 586 9.27 -21.42 12.00
C TRP A 586 8.50 -20.11 12.20
N GLU A 587 9.20 -19.07 12.64
CA GLU A 587 8.64 -17.75 12.86
C GLU A 587 8.07 -17.15 11.58
N MET A 588 8.76 -17.29 10.44
CA MET A 588 8.29 -16.76 9.15
C MET A 588 6.96 -17.41 8.76
N ARG A 589 6.92 -18.75 8.72
CA ARG A 589 5.70 -19.48 8.34
C ARG A 589 4.55 -19.15 9.28
N ARG A 590 4.80 -19.17 10.60
CA ARG A 590 3.80 -18.84 11.62
C ARG A 590 3.23 -17.44 11.41
N GLN A 591 4.07 -16.45 11.09
CA GLN A 591 3.64 -15.08 10.89
C GLN A 591 2.80 -14.91 9.62
N VAL A 592 3.18 -15.54 8.51
CA VAL A 592 2.40 -15.53 7.27
C VAL A 592 1.04 -16.22 7.46
N GLU A 593 1.01 -17.37 8.12
CA GLU A 593 -0.26 -18.05 8.46
C GLU A 593 -1.14 -17.20 9.37
N GLN A 594 -0.56 -16.53 10.38
CA GLN A 594 -1.30 -15.62 11.26
C GLN A 594 -1.84 -14.41 10.50
N ALA A 595 -1.08 -13.83 9.57
CA ALA A 595 -1.52 -12.74 8.72
C ALA A 595 -2.68 -13.18 7.82
N ARG A 596 -2.56 -14.31 7.13
CA ARG A 596 -3.65 -14.94 6.35
C ARG A 596 -4.90 -15.17 7.21
N ASN A 597 -4.71 -15.71 8.41
CA ASN A 597 -5.81 -15.96 9.34
C ASN A 597 -6.43 -14.66 9.88
N ARG A 598 -5.80 -13.50 9.71
CA ARG A 598 -6.35 -12.18 10.06
C ARG A 598 -6.94 -11.43 8.87
N GLY A 599 -7.01 -12.06 7.69
CA GLY A 599 -7.58 -11.46 6.49
C GLY A 599 -6.56 -10.78 5.58
N ILE A 600 -5.25 -10.91 5.83
CA ILE A 600 -4.22 -10.41 4.91
C ILE A 600 -4.11 -11.38 3.72
N HIS A 601 -4.21 -10.87 2.50
CA HIS A 601 -4.11 -11.68 1.29
C HIS A 601 -2.67 -12.16 1.08
N VAL A 602 -2.49 -13.30 0.42
CA VAL A 602 -1.15 -13.87 0.18
C VAL A 602 -0.99 -14.27 -1.29
N GLY A 603 0.08 -13.80 -1.93
CA GLY A 603 0.46 -14.18 -3.28
C GLY A 603 1.80 -14.90 -3.29
N PHE A 604 1.81 -16.14 -3.76
CA PHE A 604 3.02 -16.93 -4.03
C PHE A 604 3.30 -16.91 -5.53
N PHE A 605 4.19 -16.01 -5.96
CA PHE A 605 4.69 -15.90 -7.33
C PHE A 605 6.05 -16.63 -7.44
N SER A 606 6.04 -17.88 -7.01
CA SER A 606 7.20 -18.74 -6.81
C SER A 606 6.77 -20.21 -6.90
N ALA A 607 7.73 -21.11 -6.78
CA ALA A 607 7.56 -22.54 -6.50
C ALA A 607 8.67 -22.96 -5.55
N ASN A 608 8.61 -24.21 -5.07
CA ASN A 608 9.53 -24.71 -4.06
C ASN A 608 9.57 -23.79 -2.83
N THR A 609 8.45 -23.12 -2.54
CA THR A 609 8.38 -22.14 -1.47
C THR A 609 8.14 -22.83 -0.14
N CYS A 610 8.84 -22.38 0.92
CA CYS A 610 8.70 -22.92 2.26
C CYS A 610 8.94 -24.45 2.30
N TYR A 611 9.92 -24.94 1.55
CA TYR A 611 10.23 -26.36 1.45
C TYR A 611 11.15 -26.84 2.58
N TRP A 612 12.23 -26.11 2.84
CA TRP A 612 13.14 -26.39 3.95
C TRP A 612 12.83 -25.53 5.17
N GLN A 613 12.70 -26.17 6.33
CA GLN A 613 12.70 -25.47 7.60
C GLN A 613 14.14 -25.10 7.99
N ILE A 614 14.35 -23.83 8.36
CA ILE A 614 15.62 -23.33 8.89
C ILE A 614 15.48 -22.78 10.31
N ARG A 615 16.60 -22.65 11.01
CA ARG A 615 16.73 -21.78 12.18
C ARG A 615 17.61 -20.59 11.84
N LEU A 616 17.30 -19.45 12.45
CA LEU A 616 18.15 -18.26 12.44
C LEU A 616 18.77 -18.10 13.81
N GLU A 617 20.10 -17.99 13.84
CA GLU A 617 20.89 -17.87 15.05
C GLU A 617 21.77 -16.62 15.00
N PRO A 618 22.19 -16.09 16.17
CA PRO A 618 23.18 -15.02 16.19
C PRO A 618 24.49 -15.43 15.51
N SER A 619 25.24 -14.43 15.05
CA SER A 619 26.61 -14.62 14.61
C SER A 619 27.48 -15.11 15.77
N PRO A 620 28.19 -16.25 15.66
CA PRO A 620 29.13 -16.68 16.70
C PRO A 620 30.33 -15.73 16.85
N LEU A 621 30.67 -14.94 15.81
CA LEU A 621 31.79 -14.00 15.84
C LEU A 621 31.45 -12.61 16.39
N THR A 622 30.22 -12.14 16.19
CA THR A 622 29.80 -10.77 16.51
C THR A 622 28.66 -10.69 17.53
N GLY A 623 27.89 -11.77 17.73
CA GLY A 623 26.72 -11.81 18.59
C GLY A 623 25.48 -11.12 18.02
N GLU A 624 25.56 -10.53 16.83
CA GLU A 624 24.41 -9.92 16.15
C GLU A 624 23.37 -10.99 15.79
N SER A 625 22.10 -10.74 16.09
CA SER A 625 20.98 -11.67 15.86
C SER A 625 20.76 -11.98 14.38
N ASP A 626 20.25 -13.18 14.11
CA ASP A 626 19.74 -13.62 12.80
C ASP A 626 20.78 -13.53 11.66
N ARG A 627 22.06 -13.72 11.99
CA ARG A 627 23.16 -13.66 11.03
C ARG A 627 23.62 -15.03 10.53
N THR A 628 23.19 -16.12 11.17
CA THR A 628 23.55 -17.48 10.81
C THR A 628 22.29 -18.27 10.48
N ILE A 629 22.23 -18.88 9.29
CA ILE A 629 21.22 -19.90 8.95
C ILE A 629 21.77 -21.25 9.40
N VAL A 630 20.96 -22.00 10.14
CA VAL A 630 21.22 -23.41 10.50
C VAL A 630 20.22 -24.29 9.76
N ALA A 631 20.73 -25.27 9.02
CA ALA A 631 19.94 -26.22 8.25
C ALA A 631 20.69 -27.54 8.02
N TYR A 632 20.20 -28.62 8.61
CA TYR A 632 20.74 -29.96 8.41
C TYR A 632 20.09 -30.70 7.23
N LYS A 633 18.91 -30.26 6.79
CA LYS A 633 18.18 -30.77 5.62
C LYS A 633 17.99 -32.28 5.67
N GLU A 634 18.34 -33.01 4.61
CA GLU A 634 18.30 -34.47 4.56
C GLU A 634 19.17 -35.14 5.63
N ASN A 635 20.16 -34.43 6.20
CA ASN A 635 21.00 -34.93 7.28
C ASN A 635 20.41 -34.74 8.68
N ALA A 636 19.25 -34.07 8.80
CA ALA A 636 18.65 -33.78 10.11
C ALA A 636 18.47 -35.01 11.01
N PRO A 637 18.04 -36.20 10.52
CA PRO A 637 17.91 -37.40 11.34
C PRO A 637 19.19 -37.85 12.07
N TRP A 638 20.36 -37.50 11.54
CA TRP A 638 21.66 -37.93 12.09
C TRP A 638 22.47 -36.80 12.70
N HIS A 639 22.21 -35.55 12.32
CA HIS A 639 23.07 -34.42 12.69
C HIS A 639 22.36 -33.22 13.32
N ASP A 640 21.02 -33.08 13.22
CA ASP A 640 20.33 -31.96 13.87
C ASP A 640 20.19 -32.21 15.38
N PRO A 641 20.77 -31.38 16.27
CA PRO A 641 20.67 -31.60 17.71
C PRO A 641 19.22 -31.68 18.22
N LEU A 642 18.31 -30.90 17.63
CA LEU A 642 16.89 -30.90 18.02
C LEU A 642 16.11 -32.13 17.52
N GLN A 643 16.71 -32.92 16.62
CA GLN A 643 16.13 -34.19 16.17
C GLN A 643 16.68 -35.37 16.99
N ILE A 644 17.93 -35.25 17.45
CA ILE A 644 18.68 -36.32 18.12
C ILE A 644 18.45 -36.31 19.63
N ASP A 645 18.09 -35.16 20.22
CA ASP A 645 17.82 -35.04 21.65
C ASP A 645 16.58 -35.82 22.12
N GLN A 646 15.71 -36.24 21.18
CA GLN A 646 14.46 -36.95 21.41
C GLN A 646 13.46 -36.15 22.27
N ASP A 647 13.52 -34.82 22.26
CA ASP A 647 12.59 -33.94 22.95
C ASP A 647 11.46 -33.45 22.01
N PRO A 648 10.26 -34.05 22.07
CA PRO A 648 9.16 -33.68 21.18
C PRO A 648 8.65 -32.25 21.40
N THR A 649 9.05 -31.58 22.48
CA THR A 649 8.63 -30.19 22.73
C THR A 649 9.33 -29.18 21.83
N ASN A 650 10.45 -29.56 21.19
CA ASN A 650 11.22 -28.69 20.30
C ASN A 650 11.28 -29.18 18.84
N ASP A 651 10.78 -30.39 18.56
CA ASP A 651 10.71 -31.04 17.24
C ASP A 651 10.21 -30.12 16.11
N TYR A 652 9.33 -29.18 16.44
CA TYR A 652 8.83 -28.19 15.48
C TYR A 652 9.90 -27.26 14.91
N LEU A 653 11.11 -27.23 15.49
CA LEU A 653 12.28 -26.46 15.05
C LEU A 653 13.33 -27.31 14.31
N VAL A 654 13.08 -28.60 14.09
CA VAL A 654 14.00 -29.47 13.34
C VAL A 654 14.11 -29.00 11.89
N THR A 655 15.34 -28.88 11.39
CA THR A 655 15.63 -28.28 10.09
C THR A 655 15.58 -29.29 8.93
N THR A 656 14.46 -30.01 8.85
CA THR A 656 14.14 -30.94 7.75
C THR A 656 13.13 -30.32 6.77
N LYS A 657 12.63 -31.08 5.79
CA LYS A 657 11.54 -30.64 4.93
C LYS A 657 10.31 -30.36 5.78
N TRP A 658 9.61 -29.26 5.51
CA TRP A 658 8.42 -28.87 6.27
C TRP A 658 7.35 -29.97 6.33
N ARG A 659 7.16 -30.70 5.23
CA ARG A 659 6.20 -31.82 5.14
C ARG A 659 6.60 -33.09 5.88
N ASN A 660 7.89 -33.27 6.18
CA ASN A 660 8.41 -34.51 6.77
C ASN A 660 8.25 -34.49 8.30
N PRO A 661 8.19 -35.68 8.94
CA PRO A 661 8.32 -35.76 10.38
C PRO A 661 9.70 -35.25 10.82
N PRO A 662 9.80 -34.63 12.00
CA PRO A 662 8.74 -34.49 13.01
C PRO A 662 7.89 -33.22 12.84
N VAL A 663 8.26 -32.33 11.90
CA VAL A 663 7.59 -31.05 11.68
C VAL A 663 6.15 -31.24 11.19
N ASN A 664 5.93 -32.14 10.23
CA ASN A 664 4.60 -32.56 9.74
C ASN A 664 3.67 -31.41 9.30
N ARG A 665 4.23 -30.42 8.61
CA ARG A 665 3.48 -29.25 8.10
C ARG A 665 3.71 -29.11 6.60
N PRO A 666 2.99 -29.84 5.75
CA PRO A 666 3.12 -29.71 4.30
C PRO A 666 2.82 -28.28 3.83
N GLU A 667 3.53 -27.87 2.80
CA GLU A 667 3.50 -26.54 2.18
C GLU A 667 2.12 -26.25 1.60
N ALA A 668 1.47 -27.27 1.02
CA ALA A 668 0.13 -27.19 0.46
C ALA A 668 -0.92 -26.66 1.45
N ALA A 669 -0.76 -26.91 2.76
CA ALA A 669 -1.68 -26.40 3.78
C ALA A 669 -1.65 -24.86 3.92
N LEU A 670 -0.57 -24.22 3.47
CA LEU A 670 -0.44 -22.76 3.39
C LEU A 670 -0.60 -22.25 1.95
N ILE A 671 0.02 -22.91 0.98
CA ILE A 671 0.18 -22.37 -0.37
C ILE A 671 -0.98 -22.78 -1.30
N GLY A 672 -1.64 -23.92 -1.03
CA GLY A 672 -2.62 -24.54 -1.93
C GLY A 672 -2.00 -25.59 -2.88
N SER A 673 -0.68 -25.62 -3.00
CA SER A 673 0.13 -26.59 -3.73
C SER A 673 1.47 -26.78 -2.99
N MET A 674 2.25 -27.80 -3.34
CA MET A 674 3.57 -28.03 -2.76
C MET A 674 4.58 -28.49 -3.81
N PHE A 675 5.87 -28.28 -3.55
CA PHE A 675 6.93 -28.66 -4.48
C PHE A 675 6.85 -30.12 -4.93
N ILE A 676 6.95 -30.31 -6.25
CA ILE A 676 7.11 -31.61 -6.89
C ILE A 676 8.61 -31.86 -7.08
N GLU A 677 9.14 -32.86 -6.40
CA GLU A 677 10.53 -33.30 -6.58
C GLU A 677 10.66 -33.96 -7.96
N THR A 678 11.34 -33.28 -8.89
CA THR A 678 11.64 -33.76 -10.24
C THR A 678 13.14 -34.01 -10.41
N ASP A 679 13.50 -35.02 -11.21
CA ASP A 679 14.91 -35.36 -11.47
C ASP A 679 15.64 -34.34 -12.37
N ALA A 680 14.89 -33.44 -13.00
CA ALA A 680 15.41 -32.46 -13.95
C ALA A 680 14.65 -31.12 -13.88
N PRO A 681 15.28 -30.01 -14.30
CA PRO A 681 14.61 -28.74 -14.59
C PRO A 681 13.33 -28.92 -15.40
N VAL A 682 12.25 -28.25 -14.98
CA VAL A 682 11.04 -28.12 -15.79
C VAL A 682 11.13 -26.84 -16.63
N ASP A 683 10.81 -26.94 -17.92
CA ASP A 683 10.61 -25.79 -18.81
C ASP A 683 9.48 -26.12 -19.79
N GLY A 684 8.29 -25.59 -19.53
CA GLY A 684 7.10 -25.94 -20.29
C GLY A 684 5.95 -24.94 -20.15
N ASP A 685 4.75 -25.42 -20.44
CA ASP A 685 3.55 -24.58 -20.54
C ASP A 685 2.49 -25.00 -19.53
N PHE A 686 1.84 -24.04 -18.89
CA PHE A 686 0.55 -24.30 -18.24
C PHE A 686 -0.57 -24.32 -19.28
N ALA A 687 -1.55 -25.21 -19.11
CA ALA A 687 -2.81 -25.20 -19.83
C ALA A 687 -3.94 -24.74 -18.90
N ILE A 688 -4.80 -23.84 -19.38
CA ILE A 688 -5.94 -23.34 -18.62
C ILE A 688 -6.93 -24.47 -18.34
N GLU A 689 -7.31 -24.63 -17.08
CA GLU A 689 -8.27 -25.65 -16.65
C GLU A 689 -9.68 -25.11 -16.52
N ASP A 690 -9.85 -23.95 -15.88
CA ASP A 690 -11.14 -23.29 -15.72
C ASP A 690 -11.05 -21.84 -16.17
N ALA A 691 -11.46 -21.60 -17.43
CA ALA A 691 -11.51 -20.28 -18.03
C ALA A 691 -12.60 -19.36 -17.48
N THR A 692 -13.51 -19.87 -16.64
CA THR A 692 -14.60 -19.08 -16.04
C THR A 692 -14.21 -18.44 -14.72
N HIS A 693 -13.06 -18.81 -14.16
CA HIS A 693 -12.57 -18.26 -12.89
C HIS A 693 -12.13 -16.79 -13.07
N TRP A 694 -12.49 -15.92 -12.12
CA TRP A 694 -12.25 -14.47 -12.17
C TRP A 694 -10.78 -14.07 -12.41
N VAL A 695 -9.84 -14.91 -12.02
CA VAL A 695 -8.40 -14.73 -12.26
C VAL A 695 -8.09 -14.60 -13.76
N LEU A 696 -8.91 -15.18 -14.64
CA LEU A 696 -8.74 -15.14 -16.09
C LEU A 696 -9.58 -14.05 -16.78
N ASP A 697 -10.30 -13.21 -16.05
CA ASP A 697 -11.13 -12.15 -16.63
C ASP A 697 -10.30 -11.23 -17.53
N GLY A 698 -10.79 -10.97 -18.75
CA GLY A 698 -10.11 -10.08 -19.70
C GLY A 698 -8.84 -10.64 -20.34
N THR A 699 -8.45 -11.89 -20.07
CA THR A 699 -7.30 -12.53 -20.73
C THR A 699 -7.59 -12.98 -22.16
N GLY A 700 -8.86 -13.29 -22.46
CA GLY A 700 -9.29 -13.89 -23.72
C GLY A 700 -8.95 -15.39 -23.86
N LEU A 701 -8.44 -16.03 -22.80
CA LEU A 701 -8.12 -17.44 -22.79
C LEU A 701 -9.36 -18.31 -22.60
N HIS A 702 -9.35 -19.47 -23.24
CA HIS A 702 -10.34 -20.53 -23.10
C HIS A 702 -9.70 -21.76 -22.43
N GLN A 703 -10.53 -22.70 -21.97
CA GLN A 703 -10.06 -23.95 -21.41
C GLN A 703 -9.21 -24.71 -22.45
N GLY A 704 -8.01 -25.13 -22.03
CA GLY A 704 -7.01 -25.79 -22.88
C GLY A 704 -6.01 -24.84 -23.55
N ASP A 705 -6.25 -23.52 -23.56
CA ASP A 705 -5.26 -22.56 -24.04
C ASP A 705 -4.00 -22.59 -23.16
N ARG A 706 -2.85 -22.27 -23.77
CA ARG A 706 -1.54 -22.40 -23.14
C ARG A 706 -0.95 -21.07 -22.70
N LEU A 707 -0.19 -21.11 -21.62
CA LEU A 707 0.72 -20.07 -21.14
C LEU A 707 2.16 -20.53 -21.39
N PRO A 708 2.77 -20.18 -22.54
CA PRO A 708 3.99 -20.83 -22.98
C PRO A 708 5.22 -20.45 -22.15
N GLY A 709 5.98 -21.46 -21.71
CA GLY A 709 7.24 -21.27 -20.98
C GLY A 709 7.11 -20.61 -19.61
N LEU A 710 5.92 -20.67 -19.00
CA LEU A 710 5.66 -20.17 -17.64
C LEU A 710 5.58 -21.28 -16.60
N LEU A 711 5.87 -22.54 -16.98
CA LEU A 711 6.00 -23.67 -16.08
C LEU A 711 7.48 -24.05 -15.93
N GLY A 712 8.04 -23.79 -14.76
CA GLY A 712 9.43 -24.08 -14.40
C GLY A 712 10.00 -23.04 -13.44
N TYR A 713 11.28 -22.98 -13.16
CA TYR A 713 12.27 -24.05 -13.26
C TYR A 713 11.86 -25.22 -12.34
N GLU A 714 11.46 -24.86 -11.11
CA GLU A 714 10.75 -25.73 -10.18
C GLU A 714 9.25 -25.44 -10.20
N VAL A 715 8.45 -26.44 -9.81
CA VAL A 715 7.01 -26.43 -9.96
C VAL A 715 6.33 -27.01 -8.73
N ASP A 716 5.23 -26.38 -8.32
CA ASP A 716 4.37 -26.90 -7.25
C ASP A 716 3.10 -27.56 -7.81
N GLY A 717 2.64 -28.59 -7.12
CA GLY A 717 1.39 -29.30 -7.39
C GLY A 717 0.91 -30.12 -6.19
N GLY A 718 0.00 -31.06 -6.44
CA GLY A 718 -0.57 -31.93 -5.40
C GLY A 718 -1.57 -31.22 -4.48
N ARG A 719 -2.58 -31.97 -3.99
CA ARG A 719 -3.71 -31.40 -3.21
C ARG A 719 -3.99 -32.06 -1.86
N ASP A 720 -3.32 -33.14 -1.51
CA ASP A 720 -3.72 -33.99 -0.36
C ASP A 720 -3.74 -33.25 0.98
N SER A 721 -2.99 -32.15 1.12
CA SER A 721 -2.98 -31.28 2.30
C SER A 721 -3.42 -29.84 2.01
N ALA A 722 -3.91 -29.56 0.81
CA ALA A 722 -4.39 -28.23 0.45
C ALA A 722 -5.73 -27.91 1.14
N PRO A 723 -6.04 -26.63 1.44
CA PRO A 723 -7.34 -26.24 1.94
C PRO A 723 -8.48 -26.74 1.04
N PRO A 724 -9.63 -27.19 1.58
CA PRO A 724 -10.72 -27.75 0.78
C PRO A 724 -11.30 -26.81 -0.29
N THR A 725 -11.13 -25.50 -0.11
CA THR A 725 -11.57 -24.45 -1.05
C THR A 725 -10.56 -24.19 -2.17
N THR A 726 -9.54 -25.03 -2.31
CA THR A 726 -8.49 -24.84 -3.33
C THR A 726 -9.00 -25.17 -4.71
N HIS A 727 -8.96 -24.16 -5.57
CA HIS A 727 -9.32 -24.20 -6.96
C HIS A 727 -8.07 -24.18 -7.84
N VAL A 728 -8.03 -24.98 -8.90
CA VAL A 728 -6.93 -24.96 -9.88
C VAL A 728 -7.38 -24.19 -11.11
N VAL A 729 -6.62 -23.14 -11.44
CA VAL A 729 -6.88 -22.25 -12.58
C VAL A 729 -6.22 -22.79 -13.84
N ALA A 730 -5.02 -23.33 -13.71
CA ALA A 730 -4.25 -23.92 -14.80
C ALA A 730 -3.43 -25.11 -14.29
N ARG A 731 -3.21 -26.10 -15.15
CA ARG A 731 -2.40 -27.28 -14.85
C ARG A 731 -1.43 -27.62 -15.96
N ALA A 732 -0.39 -28.37 -15.61
CA ALA A 732 0.54 -28.96 -16.57
C ALA A 732 0.89 -30.40 -16.17
N PRO A 733 0.75 -31.38 -17.06
CA PRO A 733 1.13 -32.75 -16.75
C PRO A 733 2.65 -32.89 -16.61
N LEU A 734 3.11 -33.54 -15.53
CA LEU A 734 4.51 -33.79 -15.20
C LEU A 734 4.71 -35.26 -14.81
N ALA A 735 4.80 -36.15 -15.80
CA ALA A 735 4.88 -37.60 -15.61
C ALA A 735 3.78 -38.15 -14.66
N GLN A 736 4.11 -38.46 -13.41
CA GLN A 736 3.17 -38.97 -12.40
C GLN A 736 2.50 -37.86 -11.57
N HIS A 737 2.87 -36.60 -11.79
CA HIS A 737 2.38 -35.44 -11.06
C HIS A 737 1.77 -34.42 -12.02
N GLU A 738 1.20 -33.36 -11.46
CA GLU A 738 0.70 -32.22 -12.22
C GLU A 738 1.13 -30.92 -11.54
N GLY A 739 1.80 -30.04 -12.28
CA GLY A 739 2.04 -28.68 -11.84
C GLY A 739 0.75 -27.86 -11.88
N THR A 740 0.53 -26.95 -10.93
CA THR A 740 -0.74 -26.22 -10.82
C THR A 740 -0.60 -24.76 -10.43
N VAL A 741 -1.44 -23.92 -11.05
CA VAL A 741 -1.77 -22.57 -10.57
C VAL A 741 -3.03 -22.67 -9.71
N THR A 742 -2.97 -22.23 -8.46
CA THR A 742 -4.06 -22.41 -7.48
C THR A 742 -4.55 -21.10 -6.87
N VAL A 743 -5.82 -21.10 -6.46
CA VAL A 743 -6.45 -20.04 -5.65
C VAL A 743 -7.26 -20.71 -4.54
N TYR A 744 -7.21 -20.19 -3.32
CA TYR A 744 -8.17 -20.58 -2.29
C TYR A 744 -8.54 -19.39 -1.38
N ASN A 745 -9.70 -19.49 -0.74
CA ASN A 745 -10.13 -18.54 0.29
C ASN A 745 -9.89 -19.13 1.69
N SER A 746 -9.20 -18.41 2.55
CA SER A 746 -9.07 -18.78 3.96
C SER A 746 -10.41 -18.68 4.66
N ALA A 747 -10.57 -19.34 5.81
CA ALA A 747 -11.79 -19.29 6.61
C ALA A 747 -12.20 -17.85 7.03
N ASN A 748 -11.24 -16.92 7.06
CA ASN A 748 -11.46 -15.51 7.42
C ASN A 748 -11.48 -14.58 6.19
N GLY A 749 -11.63 -15.12 4.98
CA GLY A 749 -11.81 -14.35 3.74
C GLY A 749 -10.54 -13.85 3.07
N ALA A 750 -9.35 -14.24 3.54
CA ALA A 750 -8.11 -13.94 2.82
C ALA A 750 -8.00 -14.79 1.57
N ILE A 751 -7.69 -14.16 0.44
CA ILE A 751 -7.37 -14.85 -0.82
C ILE A 751 -5.91 -15.28 -0.77
N VAL A 752 -5.65 -16.54 -1.10
CA VAL A 752 -4.31 -17.05 -1.34
C VAL A 752 -4.21 -17.51 -2.79
N PHE A 753 -3.27 -16.93 -3.52
CA PHE A 753 -2.96 -17.26 -4.91
C PHE A 753 -1.56 -17.85 -5.00
N SER A 754 -1.38 -18.91 -5.78
CA SER A 754 -0.07 -19.49 -6.09
C SER A 754 0.08 -19.73 -7.58
N THR A 755 1.17 -19.24 -8.17
CA THR A 755 1.55 -19.56 -9.54
C THR A 755 2.11 -20.97 -9.66
N GLY A 756 2.59 -21.56 -8.55
CA GLY A 756 3.25 -22.86 -8.52
C GLY A 756 4.43 -22.96 -9.49
N SER A 757 5.08 -21.84 -9.81
CA SER A 757 6.20 -21.77 -10.73
C SER A 757 7.06 -20.54 -10.49
N MET A 758 8.39 -20.74 -10.49
CA MET A 758 9.39 -19.66 -10.43
C MET A 758 9.39 -18.80 -11.72
N GLN A 759 9.19 -19.42 -12.88
CA GLN A 759 9.24 -18.80 -14.21
C GLN A 759 8.11 -17.80 -14.46
N TRP A 760 7.05 -17.80 -13.65
CA TRP A 760 5.94 -16.86 -13.84
C TRP A 760 6.39 -15.40 -13.98
N SER A 761 7.38 -14.98 -13.17
CA SER A 761 7.91 -13.62 -13.20
C SER A 761 8.54 -13.23 -14.54
N TRP A 762 9.06 -14.19 -15.32
CA TRP A 762 9.58 -13.94 -16.67
C TRP A 762 8.46 -13.66 -17.69
N GLY A 763 7.22 -14.07 -17.39
CA GLY A 763 6.04 -13.69 -18.16
C GLY A 763 5.64 -12.21 -17.98
N LEU A 764 6.14 -11.57 -16.92
CA LEU A 764 5.76 -10.21 -16.54
C LEU A 764 6.72 -9.16 -17.12
N ASP A 765 8.02 -9.45 -17.13
CA ASP A 765 9.07 -8.55 -17.60
C ASP A 765 10.20 -9.31 -18.33
N ASP A 766 10.78 -8.67 -19.35
CA ASP A 766 11.80 -9.26 -20.22
C ASP A 766 13.25 -8.85 -19.87
N TYR A 767 13.49 -8.33 -18.66
CA TYR A 767 14.87 -8.20 -18.17
C TYR A 767 15.62 -9.53 -18.30
N SER A 768 16.88 -9.43 -18.74
CA SER A 768 17.83 -10.51 -19.12
C SER A 768 17.67 -11.13 -20.52
N VAL A 769 16.70 -10.68 -21.32
CA VAL A 769 16.53 -11.11 -22.73
C VAL A 769 17.37 -10.24 -23.69
N PRO A 770 17.97 -10.81 -24.76
CA PRO A 770 18.13 -12.24 -25.04
C PRO A 770 19.37 -12.86 -24.37
N ALA A 771 20.07 -12.11 -23.52
CA ALA A 771 21.40 -12.45 -23.04
C ALA A 771 21.46 -13.76 -22.23
N LEU A 772 20.49 -14.00 -21.34
CA LEU A 772 20.46 -15.17 -20.46
C LEU A 772 19.33 -16.16 -20.79
N ARG A 773 18.31 -15.72 -21.52
CA ARG A 773 17.12 -16.52 -21.88
C ARG A 773 16.39 -15.95 -23.08
N LYS A 774 15.50 -16.77 -23.63
CA LYS A 774 14.46 -16.33 -24.58
C LYS A 774 13.37 -15.54 -23.85
N SER A 775 12.69 -14.66 -24.59
CA SER A 775 11.50 -13.96 -24.07
C SER A 775 10.41 -14.97 -23.69
N ARG A 776 9.77 -14.72 -22.56
CA ARG A 776 8.59 -15.45 -22.06
C ARG A 776 7.41 -14.50 -21.82
N LEU A 777 7.53 -13.24 -22.25
CA LEU A 777 6.57 -12.19 -21.98
C LEU A 777 5.16 -12.63 -22.41
N SER A 778 4.21 -12.56 -21.48
CA SER A 778 2.85 -13.06 -21.68
C SER A 778 1.84 -12.01 -21.24
N PRO A 779 1.16 -11.34 -22.19
CA PRO A 779 0.08 -10.41 -21.87
C PRO A 779 -1.01 -11.05 -21.02
N ALA A 780 -1.29 -12.34 -21.22
CA ALA A 780 -2.24 -13.09 -20.42
C ALA A 780 -1.74 -13.28 -18.98
N ALA A 781 -0.48 -13.63 -18.75
CA ALA A 781 0.08 -13.74 -17.40
C ALA A 781 0.11 -12.39 -16.67
N GLN A 782 0.42 -11.31 -17.40
CA GLN A 782 0.31 -9.94 -16.86
C GLN A 782 -1.13 -9.63 -16.46
N GLN A 783 -2.12 -9.95 -17.30
CA GLN A 783 -3.53 -9.71 -16.99
C GLN A 783 -4.02 -10.56 -15.82
N ILE A 784 -3.63 -11.84 -15.75
CA ILE A 784 -3.88 -12.72 -14.60
C ILE A 784 -3.34 -12.09 -13.32
N THR A 785 -2.10 -11.63 -13.36
CA THR A 785 -1.46 -11.00 -12.21
C THR A 785 -2.15 -9.69 -11.83
N ARG A 786 -2.62 -8.89 -12.80
CA ARG A 786 -3.44 -7.69 -12.55
C ARG A 786 -4.82 -7.99 -11.96
N ASN A 787 -5.41 -9.13 -12.28
CA ASN A 787 -6.69 -9.50 -11.69
C ASN A 787 -6.48 -9.88 -10.21
N VAL A 788 -5.42 -10.64 -9.93
CA VAL A 788 -5.07 -11.13 -8.58
C VAL A 788 -4.71 -9.99 -7.63
N LEU A 789 -3.97 -8.98 -8.11
CA LEU A 789 -3.54 -7.83 -7.33
C LEU A 789 -4.61 -6.75 -7.28
#